data_AF-A0A5E7AVK8-F1
#
_entry.id   AF-A0A5E7AVK8-F1
#
_cell.length_a   1.000
_cell.length_b   1.000
_cell.length_c   1.000
_cell.angle_alpha   90.00
_cell.angle_beta   90.00
_cell.angle_gamma   90.00
#
_symmetry.space_group_name_H-M   'P 1'
#
loop_
_entity.id
_entity.type
_entity.pdbx_description
1 polymer ?
#
loop_
_entity_poly.entity_id
_entity_poly.type
_entity_poly.pdbx_seq_one_letter_code
_entity_poly.pdbx_strand_id
1 'polypeptide(L)'
;MRLKLLTNLNTLLLVAVCVALGATLWWSQKALERPYLLMERYLGLSRQFQDDVARNIEDYLASGDALRLSSGGQAIDRLQKELGELPPALADTLRPSLSNLDEFSKTDLLAAGKLAGDPQALLLQAERELGASLDQLSQYAGVNVAYLTPLLAASLHLGKLSLARDKLVSSGRSELATNVEREVGNLRIQAEQLDALPLLGITTSSQSNTDDFAAMMGLENTGKAVAEEAGVGLKRELNNLLSRYPSELARTREQIRQRADLSAATHLRIAAVQQAIAKLEPVVRAQHGQIQSEVRLMQGVMIGLILLIALLIDTLQRRLARTLTNLAPALSTWAEGDFSQDIELGKTNRELHDIQASLNHLRAYLVDLVGTIRLNAEQVAGSSRTLAELSNDLHSGAEHQAGDTAMIRDSLGELEATIQQVAGDASQAAEASRHAGLAVTHGQQVIGLSLTGLHALVGEVQGNAQMIEQLAEESATIGGVLTVIRSIADQTNLLALNAAIEAARAGEMGRGFAVVAEEVRSLAQRTARATAEIQTLIAGLQTAARQSVEGMRTQVEHAETTANQAQAADGALDKIVGAIQTISDTAVRIADVTAQQSGAVSEIRDHSERIHQLGGDNLLRIGQGREQGEQLLVLGGRLHTAVQAFRV
;
A
#
# COMPACT_ATOMS: atom_id res chain seq x y z
N MET A 1 -7.50 -4.75 19.36
CA MET A 1 -8.91 -5.17 19.57
C MET A 1 -9.84 -4.04 20.08
N ARG A 2 -9.34 -2.85 20.47
CA ARG A 2 -10.17 -1.78 21.07
C ARG A 2 -10.62 -0.63 20.13
N LEU A 3 -10.00 -0.43 18.96
CA LEU A 3 -10.47 0.56 17.98
C LEU A 3 -11.84 0.19 17.37
N LYS A 4 -12.05 -1.11 17.10
CA LYS A 4 -13.33 -1.66 16.65
C LYS A 4 -14.45 -1.48 17.69
N LEU A 5 -14.08 -1.59 18.97
CA LEU A 5 -14.96 -1.33 20.11
C LEU A 5 -15.37 0.15 20.18
N LEU A 6 -14.45 1.07 19.88
CA LEU A 6 -14.73 2.50 19.81
C LEU A 6 -15.66 2.87 18.65
N THR A 7 -15.44 2.33 17.45
CA THR A 7 -16.36 2.51 16.31
C THR A 7 -17.72 1.85 16.55
N ASN A 8 -17.75 0.68 17.20
CA ASN A 8 -19.00 0.01 17.54
C ASN A 8 -19.79 0.77 18.62
N LEU A 9 -19.10 1.34 19.62
CA LEU A 9 -19.72 2.18 20.63
C LEU A 9 -20.29 3.47 20.01
N ASN A 10 -19.56 4.05 19.05
CA ASN A 10 -19.98 5.28 18.37
C ASN A 10 -21.21 5.05 17.49
N THR A 11 -21.25 3.95 16.76
CA THR A 11 -22.41 3.57 15.93
C THR A 11 -23.62 3.22 16.79
N LEU A 12 -23.43 2.54 17.92
CA LEU A 12 -24.53 2.19 18.84
C LEU A 12 -25.15 3.43 19.51
N LEU A 13 -24.33 4.43 19.88
CA LEU A 13 -24.78 5.73 20.38
C LEU A 13 -25.61 6.48 19.34
N LEU A 14 -25.19 6.48 18.08
CA LEU A 14 -25.88 7.18 16.99
C LEU A 14 -27.26 6.55 16.69
N VAL A 15 -27.33 5.21 16.71
CA VAL A 15 -28.60 4.47 16.54
C VAL A 15 -29.57 4.74 17.69
N ALA A 16 -29.09 4.76 18.94
CA ALA A 16 -29.92 5.04 20.10
C ALA A 16 -30.54 6.45 20.04
N VAL A 17 -29.78 7.45 19.60
CA VAL A 17 -30.25 8.82 19.39
C VAL A 17 -31.35 8.89 18.32
N CYS A 18 -31.20 8.18 17.20
CA CYS A 18 -32.21 8.16 16.14
C CYS A 18 -33.54 7.56 16.60
N VAL A 19 -33.52 6.48 17.38
CA VAL A 19 -34.74 5.83 17.91
C VAL A 19 -35.47 6.76 18.89
N ALA A 20 -34.74 7.44 19.78
CA ALA A 20 -35.32 8.40 20.72
C ALA A 20 -35.95 9.61 20.03
N LEU A 21 -35.37 10.08 18.92
CA LEU A 21 -35.92 11.18 18.13
C LEU A 21 -37.26 10.79 17.46
N GLY A 22 -37.39 9.56 16.97
CA GLY A 22 -38.62 9.07 16.36
C GLY A 22 -39.79 8.98 17.35
N ALA A 23 -39.53 8.48 18.56
CA ALA A 23 -40.56 8.35 19.60
C ALA A 23 -41.10 9.70 20.10
N THR A 24 -40.23 10.71 20.22
CA THR A 24 -40.61 12.06 20.70
C THR A 24 -41.44 12.84 19.69
N LEU A 25 -41.15 12.70 18.39
CA LEU A 25 -41.94 13.33 17.31
C LEU A 25 -43.36 12.76 17.22
N TRP A 26 -43.52 11.44 17.35
CA TRP A 26 -44.83 10.79 17.29
C TRP A 26 -45.76 11.20 18.46
N TRP A 27 -45.22 11.30 19.67
CA TRP A 27 -45.98 11.75 20.85
C TRP A 27 -46.40 13.22 20.74
N SER A 28 -45.50 14.09 20.26
CA SER A 28 -45.76 15.52 20.06
C SER A 28 -46.94 15.79 19.12
N GLN A 29 -47.01 15.06 18.00
CA GLN A 29 -48.08 15.23 17.02
C GLN A 29 -49.47 14.90 17.59
N LYS A 30 -49.57 13.85 18.43
CA LYS A 30 -50.84 13.41 19.03
C LYS A 30 -51.34 14.33 20.14
N ALA A 31 -50.46 15.05 20.83
CA ALA A 31 -50.82 15.97 21.90
C ALA A 31 -51.50 17.26 21.39
N LEU A 32 -51.23 17.67 20.15
CA LEU A 32 -51.68 18.94 19.58
C LEU A 32 -53.10 18.93 18.98
N GLU A 33 -53.74 17.77 18.75
CA GLU A 33 -55.06 17.68 18.11
C GLU A 33 -56.25 18.00 19.04
N ARG A 34 -56.18 17.60 20.31
CA ARG A 34 -57.30 17.74 21.27
C ARG A 34 -57.77 19.18 21.53
N PRO A 35 -56.90 20.19 21.68
CA PRO A 35 -57.34 21.54 22.03
C PRO A 35 -57.86 22.35 20.82
N TYR A 36 -57.69 21.87 19.58
CA TYR A 36 -58.31 22.48 18.39
C TYR A 36 -59.81 22.18 18.29
N LEU A 37 -60.22 20.92 18.52
CA LEU A 37 -61.63 20.49 18.46
C LEU A 37 -62.54 21.18 19.50
N LEU A 38 -61.98 21.58 20.65
CA LEU A 38 -62.71 22.30 21.71
C LEU A 38 -63.06 23.74 21.33
N MET A 39 -62.22 24.42 20.54
CA MET A 39 -62.46 25.81 20.12
C MET A 39 -63.57 25.91 19.07
N GLU A 40 -63.62 24.95 18.14
CA GLU A 40 -64.62 24.93 17.06
C GLU A 40 -66.05 24.74 17.62
N ARG A 41 -66.22 23.85 18.60
CA ARG A 41 -67.52 23.63 19.27
C ARG A 41 -68.01 24.86 20.06
N TYR A 42 -67.11 25.62 20.67
CA TYR A 42 -67.45 26.84 21.40
C TYR A 42 -68.06 27.92 20.48
N LEU A 43 -67.45 28.13 19.31
CA LEU A 43 -67.90 29.14 18.35
C LEU A 43 -69.29 28.79 17.77
N GLY A 44 -69.60 27.51 17.59
CA GLY A 44 -70.92 27.04 17.14
C GLY A 44 -72.06 27.39 18.11
N LEU A 45 -71.86 27.10 19.41
CA LEU A 45 -72.87 27.29 20.46
C LEU A 45 -73.28 28.77 20.61
N SER A 46 -72.32 29.68 20.51
CA SER A 46 -72.56 31.13 20.62
C SER A 46 -73.48 31.65 19.49
N ARG A 47 -73.23 31.20 18.27
CA ARG A 47 -73.97 31.64 17.08
C ARG A 47 -75.42 31.15 17.09
N GLN A 48 -75.62 29.90 17.47
CA GLN A 48 -76.94 29.27 17.53
C GLN A 48 -77.86 29.95 18.57
N PHE A 49 -77.32 30.36 19.73
CA PHE A 49 -78.11 31.11 20.71
C PHE A 49 -78.58 32.47 20.18
N GLN A 50 -77.71 33.20 19.48
CA GLN A 50 -78.02 34.55 19.01
C GLN A 50 -79.07 34.55 17.88
N ASP A 51 -78.94 33.63 16.91
CA ASP A 51 -79.82 33.61 15.74
C ASP A 51 -81.15 32.88 16.02
N ASP A 52 -81.15 31.78 16.78
CA ASP A 52 -82.34 30.94 16.93
C ASP A 52 -83.16 31.24 18.20
N VAL A 53 -82.53 31.73 19.28
CA VAL A 53 -83.22 31.99 20.56
C VAL A 53 -83.51 33.48 20.72
N ALA A 54 -82.47 34.33 20.74
CA ALA A 54 -82.64 35.75 21.05
C ALA A 54 -83.55 36.47 20.04
N ARG A 55 -83.31 36.27 18.74
CA ARG A 55 -84.09 36.94 17.67
C ARG A 55 -85.56 36.53 17.67
N ASN A 56 -85.87 35.24 17.86
CA ASN A 56 -87.26 34.76 17.89
C ASN A 56 -88.05 35.28 19.11
N ILE A 57 -87.39 35.45 20.26
CA ILE A 57 -88.03 36.00 21.46
C ILE A 57 -88.27 37.52 21.31
N GLU A 58 -87.33 38.25 20.70
CA GLU A 58 -87.49 39.69 20.42
C GLU A 58 -88.57 39.96 19.37
N ASP A 59 -88.63 39.18 18.29
CA ASP A 59 -89.67 39.28 17.27
C ASP A 59 -91.08 38.99 17.85
N TYR A 60 -91.18 38.09 18.82
CA TYR A 60 -92.42 37.80 19.52
C TYR A 60 -92.92 39.00 20.35
N LEU A 61 -92.02 39.72 21.04
CA LEU A 61 -92.40 40.91 21.81
C LEU A 61 -92.98 42.03 20.93
N ALA A 62 -92.47 42.17 19.70
CA ALA A 62 -92.93 43.19 18.77
C ALA A 62 -94.28 42.84 18.12
N SER A 63 -94.49 41.57 17.79
CA SER A 63 -95.62 41.12 16.95
C SER A 63 -96.76 40.44 17.73
N GLY A 64 -96.47 39.84 18.89
CA GLY A 64 -97.41 38.98 19.62
C GLY A 64 -97.67 37.61 18.96
N ASP A 65 -96.88 37.23 17.93
CA ASP A 65 -97.06 35.97 17.20
C ASP A 65 -96.60 34.74 18.00
N ALA A 66 -97.55 33.97 18.52
CA ALA A 66 -97.28 32.78 19.34
C ALA A 66 -96.38 31.73 18.67
N LEU A 67 -96.31 31.68 17.33
CA LEU A 67 -95.45 30.75 16.60
C LEU A 67 -93.96 31.05 16.78
N ARG A 68 -93.60 32.33 16.92
CA ARG A 68 -92.22 32.80 17.17
C ARG A 68 -91.73 32.39 18.56
N LEU A 69 -92.58 32.50 19.58
CA LEU A 69 -92.26 32.05 20.93
C LEU A 69 -92.05 30.54 20.99
N SER A 70 -92.86 29.76 20.27
CA SER A 70 -92.71 28.30 20.19
C SER A 70 -91.38 27.88 19.53
N SER A 71 -90.99 28.58 18.46
CA SER A 71 -89.70 28.33 17.78
C SER A 71 -88.50 28.71 18.67
N GLY A 72 -88.59 29.82 19.40
CA GLY A 72 -87.58 30.20 20.39
C GLY A 72 -87.44 29.17 21.52
N GLY A 73 -88.57 28.64 22.03
CA GLY A 73 -88.56 27.57 23.03
C GLY A 73 -87.92 26.26 22.53
N GLN A 74 -88.22 25.83 21.30
CA GLN A 74 -87.58 24.64 20.72
C GLN A 74 -86.06 24.81 20.52
N ALA A 75 -85.61 26.03 20.19
CA ALA A 75 -84.20 26.34 20.05
C ALA A 75 -83.49 26.28 21.42
N ILE A 76 -84.13 26.75 22.49
CA ILE A 76 -83.64 26.62 23.87
C ILE A 76 -83.48 25.13 24.25
N ASP A 77 -84.49 24.29 23.96
CA ASP A 77 -84.43 22.85 24.26
C ASP A 77 -83.29 22.13 23.51
N ARG A 78 -82.99 22.53 22.26
CA ARG A 78 -81.85 21.99 21.49
C ARG A 78 -80.51 22.38 22.12
N LEU A 79 -80.35 23.65 22.46
CA LEU A 79 -79.15 24.15 23.14
C LEU A 79 -78.91 23.46 24.49
N GLN A 80 -79.98 23.12 25.24
CA GLN A 80 -79.85 22.35 26.47
C GLN A 80 -79.36 20.90 26.23
N LYS A 81 -79.76 20.24 25.14
CA LYS A 81 -79.27 18.89 24.79
C LYS A 81 -77.80 18.91 24.37
N GLU A 82 -77.40 19.86 23.54
CA GLU A 82 -76.00 20.01 23.09
C GLU A 82 -75.06 20.36 24.26
N LEU A 83 -75.57 21.01 25.31
CA LEU A 83 -74.83 21.26 26.54
C LEU A 83 -74.36 19.99 27.27
N GLY A 84 -75.03 18.84 27.04
CA GLY A 84 -74.68 17.55 27.63
C GLY A 84 -73.39 16.92 27.07
N GLU A 85 -72.93 17.36 25.90
CA GLU A 85 -71.72 16.83 25.25
C GLU A 85 -70.44 17.63 25.57
N LEU A 86 -70.58 18.73 26.31
CA LEU A 86 -69.47 19.57 26.75
C LEU A 86 -68.84 19.02 28.05
N PRO A 87 -67.53 19.25 28.28
CA PRO A 87 -66.90 18.98 29.57
C PRO A 87 -67.71 19.60 30.74
N PRO A 88 -67.89 18.89 31.86
CA PRO A 88 -68.84 19.27 32.92
C PRO A 88 -68.59 20.68 33.48
N ALA A 89 -67.32 21.09 33.59
CA ALA A 89 -66.92 22.42 34.05
C ALA A 89 -67.44 23.57 33.15
N LEU A 90 -67.59 23.32 31.84
CA LEU A 90 -68.10 24.30 30.88
C LEU A 90 -69.65 24.29 30.87
N ALA A 91 -70.27 23.11 30.97
CA ALA A 91 -71.71 22.96 31.00
C ALA A 91 -72.36 23.60 32.25
N ASP A 92 -71.71 23.52 33.41
CA ASP A 92 -72.24 24.05 34.68
C ASP A 92 -72.34 25.59 34.71
N THR A 93 -71.56 26.28 33.87
CA THR A 93 -71.57 27.76 33.81
C THR A 93 -72.75 28.30 33.00
N LEU A 94 -73.26 27.54 32.03
CA LEU A 94 -74.31 27.94 31.10
C LEU A 94 -75.72 27.49 31.52
N ARG A 95 -75.81 26.32 32.16
CA ARG A 95 -77.07 25.67 32.55
C ARG A 95 -78.04 26.57 33.33
N PRO A 96 -77.64 27.33 34.37
CA PRO A 96 -78.60 28.11 35.17
C PRO A 96 -79.20 29.30 34.40
N SER A 97 -78.41 29.98 33.56
CA SER A 97 -78.92 31.11 32.76
C SER A 97 -79.89 30.62 31.67
N LEU A 98 -79.61 29.48 31.06
CA LEU A 98 -80.42 28.92 29.97
C LEU A 98 -81.75 28.33 30.48
N SER A 99 -81.77 27.73 31.68
CA SER A 99 -83.02 27.25 32.29
C SER A 99 -83.92 28.39 32.74
N ASN A 100 -83.32 29.48 33.25
CA ASN A 100 -84.07 30.66 33.72
C ASN A 100 -84.71 31.43 32.55
N LEU A 101 -84.09 31.40 31.35
CA LEU A 101 -84.68 31.94 30.14
C LEU A 101 -85.83 31.05 29.62
N ASP A 102 -85.67 29.73 29.70
CA ASP A 102 -86.70 28.76 29.31
C ASP A 102 -87.99 28.90 30.16
N GLU A 103 -87.84 28.96 31.48
CA GLU A 103 -88.96 29.10 32.41
C GLU A 103 -89.71 30.42 32.20
N PHE A 104 -88.98 31.51 31.96
CA PHE A 104 -89.56 32.82 31.65
C PHE A 104 -90.33 32.84 30.32
N SER A 105 -89.79 32.18 29.30
CA SER A 105 -90.44 32.03 28.00
C SER A 105 -91.78 31.30 28.10
N LYS A 106 -91.85 30.24 28.92
CA LYS A 106 -93.04 29.41 29.10
C LYS A 106 -94.14 30.05 29.96
N THR A 107 -93.78 31.01 30.83
CA THR A 107 -94.70 31.53 31.85
C THR A 107 -95.10 32.99 31.57
N ASP A 108 -94.16 33.92 31.70
CA ASP A 108 -94.42 35.36 31.67
C ASP A 108 -94.60 35.88 30.24
N LEU A 109 -93.81 35.37 29.29
CA LEU A 109 -93.93 35.74 27.87
C LEU A 109 -95.20 35.19 27.24
N LEU A 110 -95.65 34.00 27.64
CA LEU A 110 -96.88 33.40 27.13
C LEU A 110 -98.13 34.18 27.60
N ALA A 111 -98.11 34.71 28.82
CA ALA A 111 -99.15 35.61 29.34
C ALA A 111 -99.20 36.96 28.60
N ALA A 112 -98.05 37.47 28.15
CA ALA A 112 -97.94 38.75 27.46
C ALA A 112 -98.59 38.80 26.07
N GLY A 113 -98.79 37.65 25.41
CA GLY A 113 -99.44 37.58 24.10
C GLY A 113 -100.89 38.09 24.11
N LYS A 114 -101.56 38.10 25.27
CA LYS A 114 -102.91 38.68 25.43
C LYS A 114 -102.92 40.22 25.44
N LEU A 115 -101.77 40.87 25.64
CA LEU A 115 -101.60 42.33 25.64
C LEU A 115 -101.17 42.87 24.25
N ALA A 116 -101.15 42.02 23.23
CA ALA A 116 -100.63 42.35 21.90
C ALA A 116 -101.61 43.10 20.97
N GLY A 117 -102.89 43.24 21.35
CA GLY A 117 -103.86 44.07 20.62
C GLY A 117 -103.49 45.56 20.63
N ASP A 118 -103.92 46.31 19.63
CA ASP A 118 -103.64 47.75 19.53
C ASP A 118 -104.30 48.53 20.69
N PRO A 119 -103.53 49.04 21.67
CA PRO A 119 -104.09 49.58 22.93
C PRO A 119 -104.91 50.87 22.73
N GLN A 120 -104.81 51.51 21.56
CA GLN A 120 -105.56 52.72 21.19
C GLN A 120 -106.87 52.45 20.45
N ALA A 121 -107.17 51.19 20.07
CA ALA A 121 -108.33 50.87 19.24
C ALA A 121 -109.66 51.36 19.84
N LEU A 122 -109.82 51.20 21.16
CA LEU A 122 -111.02 51.63 21.89
C LEU A 122 -111.14 53.17 21.95
N LEU A 123 -110.03 53.88 22.14
CA LEU A 123 -110.01 55.35 22.16
C LEU A 123 -110.30 55.94 20.77
N LEU A 124 -109.70 55.37 19.72
CA LEU A 124 -109.96 55.75 18.33
C LEU A 124 -111.44 55.58 17.97
N GLN A 125 -112.08 54.50 18.44
CA GLN A 125 -113.50 54.28 18.22
C GLN A 125 -114.36 55.32 18.96
N ALA A 126 -114.07 55.58 20.24
CA ALA A 126 -114.79 56.57 21.04
C ALA A 126 -114.71 57.99 20.43
N GLU A 127 -113.56 58.39 19.89
CA GLU A 127 -113.42 59.68 19.20
C GLU A 127 -114.24 59.77 17.91
N ARG A 128 -114.33 58.67 17.14
CA ARG A 128 -115.18 58.63 15.92
C ARG A 128 -116.66 58.78 16.28
N GLU A 129 -117.11 58.09 17.33
CA GLU A 129 -118.49 58.18 17.82
C GLU A 129 -118.81 59.60 18.30
N LEU A 130 -117.89 60.26 19.02
CA LEU A 130 -118.03 61.67 19.43
C LEU A 130 -118.15 62.61 18.22
N GLY A 131 -117.34 62.40 17.18
CA GLY A 131 -117.41 63.19 15.96
C GLY A 131 -118.74 63.05 15.24
N ALA A 132 -119.23 61.82 15.10
CA ALA A 132 -120.53 61.55 14.49
C ALA A 132 -121.69 62.22 15.25
N SER A 133 -121.67 62.18 16.59
CA SER A 133 -122.69 62.83 17.42
C SER A 133 -122.68 64.36 17.29
N LEU A 134 -121.49 64.98 17.22
CA LEU A 134 -121.35 66.42 16.98
C LEU A 134 -121.86 66.83 15.58
N ASP A 135 -121.61 66.01 14.55
CA ASP A 135 -122.12 66.27 13.20
C ASP A 135 -123.65 66.18 13.14
N GLN A 136 -124.26 65.22 13.84
CA GLN A 136 -125.72 65.13 13.94
C GLN A 136 -126.31 66.35 14.67
N LEU A 137 -125.66 66.83 15.73
CA LEU A 137 -126.07 68.08 16.41
C LEU A 137 -125.92 69.31 15.51
N SER A 138 -124.89 69.35 14.67
CA SER A 138 -124.68 70.40 13.67
C SER A 138 -125.79 70.44 12.63
N GLN A 139 -126.20 69.27 12.12
CA GLN A 139 -127.33 69.17 11.18
C GLN A 139 -128.64 69.60 11.83
N TYR A 140 -128.86 69.26 13.10
CA TYR A 140 -130.04 69.71 13.86
C TYR A 140 -130.06 71.23 14.09
N ALA A 141 -128.89 71.84 14.36
CA ALA A 141 -128.77 73.28 14.56
C ALA A 141 -129.08 74.11 13.31
N GLY A 142 -128.83 73.54 12.12
CA GLY A 142 -129.02 74.22 10.83
C GLY A 142 -128.25 75.54 10.78
N VAL A 143 -128.98 76.63 10.54
CA VAL A 143 -128.41 78.00 10.41
C VAL A 143 -128.49 78.79 11.74
N ASN A 144 -128.87 78.15 12.86
CA ASN A 144 -129.03 78.87 14.12
C ASN A 144 -127.66 79.24 14.72
N VAL A 145 -127.36 80.55 14.68
CA VAL A 145 -126.08 81.12 15.11
C VAL A 145 -125.76 80.80 16.59
N ALA A 146 -126.78 80.64 17.44
CA ALA A 146 -126.58 80.32 18.86
C ALA A 146 -125.97 78.93 19.07
N TYR A 147 -126.31 77.96 18.22
CA TYR A 147 -125.78 76.59 18.28
C TYR A 147 -124.46 76.42 17.52
N LEU A 148 -124.23 77.21 16.47
CA LEU A 148 -123.02 77.15 15.64
C LEU A 148 -121.73 77.41 16.41
N THR A 149 -121.73 78.37 17.33
CA THR A 149 -120.50 78.79 18.04
C THR A 149 -120.00 77.69 19.00
N PRO A 150 -120.84 77.10 19.87
CA PRO A 150 -120.41 76.00 20.73
C PRO A 150 -120.08 74.70 19.96
N LEU A 151 -120.80 74.41 18.86
CA LEU A 151 -120.52 73.23 18.01
C LEU A 151 -119.17 73.32 17.31
N LEU A 152 -118.81 74.50 16.77
CA LEU A 152 -117.50 74.71 16.15
C LEU A 152 -116.38 74.62 17.18
N ALA A 153 -116.59 75.16 18.38
CA ALA A 153 -115.63 75.02 19.48
C ALA A 153 -115.46 73.55 19.89
N ALA A 154 -116.55 72.79 19.99
CA ALA A 154 -116.52 71.37 20.30
C ALA A 154 -115.76 70.56 19.22
N SER A 155 -116.02 70.77 17.93
CA SER A 155 -115.30 70.03 16.87
C SER A 155 -113.80 70.32 16.85
N LEU A 156 -113.39 71.56 17.13
CA LEU A 156 -111.99 71.94 17.28
C LEU A 156 -111.31 71.20 18.45
N HIS A 157 -111.98 71.10 19.59
CA HIS A 157 -111.46 70.37 20.75
C HIS A 157 -111.41 68.85 20.50
N LEU A 158 -112.32 68.27 19.73
CA LEU A 158 -112.22 66.88 19.29
C LEU A 158 -110.99 66.65 18.40
N GLY A 159 -110.70 67.58 17.48
CA GLY A 159 -109.47 67.53 16.69
C GLY A 159 -108.21 67.54 17.57
N LYS A 160 -108.15 68.44 18.57
CA LYS A 160 -107.04 68.51 19.52
C LYS A 160 -106.92 67.26 20.40
N LEU A 161 -108.04 66.66 20.79
CA LEU A 161 -108.09 65.41 21.55
C LEU A 161 -107.39 64.27 20.79
N SER A 162 -107.70 64.10 19.51
CA SER A 162 -107.11 63.06 18.66
C SER A 162 -105.58 63.17 18.57
N LEU A 163 -105.07 64.39 18.43
CA LEU A 163 -103.63 64.68 18.36
C LEU A 163 -102.96 64.43 19.72
N ALA A 164 -103.63 64.76 20.83
CA ALA A 164 -103.13 64.50 22.16
C ALA A 164 -103.05 62.99 22.45
N ARG A 165 -104.02 62.20 21.99
CA ARG A 165 -104.01 60.73 22.09
C ARG A 165 -102.84 60.14 21.31
N ASP A 166 -102.66 60.57 20.06
CA ASP A 166 -101.59 60.04 19.19
C ASP A 166 -100.19 60.29 19.79
N LYS A 167 -99.98 61.46 20.42
CA LYS A 167 -98.75 61.75 21.18
C LYS A 167 -98.55 60.87 22.41
N LEU A 168 -99.62 60.56 23.15
CA LEU A 168 -99.56 59.67 24.31
C LEU A 168 -99.14 58.25 23.92
N VAL A 169 -99.72 57.72 22.85
CA VAL A 169 -99.47 56.34 22.39
C VAL A 169 -98.08 56.20 21.79
N SER A 170 -97.69 57.13 20.90
CA SER A 170 -96.39 57.09 20.24
C SER A 170 -95.21 57.32 21.19
N SER A 171 -95.37 58.17 22.20
CA SER A 171 -94.29 58.45 23.14
C SER A 171 -94.23 57.50 24.33
N GLY A 172 -95.31 56.75 24.60
CA GLY A 172 -95.43 55.86 25.76
C GLY A 172 -95.32 56.55 27.13
N ARG A 173 -95.43 57.89 27.19
CA ARG A 173 -95.24 58.66 28.43
C ARG A 173 -96.57 58.95 29.09
N SER A 174 -96.79 58.35 30.26
CA SER A 174 -98.03 58.52 31.05
C SER A 174 -98.40 59.98 31.36
N GLU A 175 -97.43 60.90 31.40
CA GLU A 175 -97.67 62.33 31.69
C GLU A 175 -98.49 63.03 30.60
N LEU A 176 -98.41 62.55 29.36
CA LEU A 176 -99.16 63.13 28.23
C LEU A 176 -100.66 62.82 28.30
N ALA A 177 -101.08 61.87 29.14
CA ALA A 177 -102.50 61.56 29.36
C ALA A 177 -103.26 62.78 29.91
N THR A 178 -102.60 63.60 30.72
CA THR A 178 -103.14 64.86 31.26
C THR A 178 -103.57 65.84 30.17
N ASN A 179 -102.93 65.80 28.99
CA ASN A 179 -103.32 66.64 27.86
C ASN A 179 -104.60 66.13 27.18
N VAL A 180 -104.76 64.80 27.09
CA VAL A 180 -105.98 64.18 26.57
C VAL A 180 -107.16 64.50 27.48
N GLU A 181 -107.01 64.34 28.80
CA GLU A 181 -108.04 64.66 29.80
C GLU A 181 -108.47 66.13 29.74
N ARG A 182 -107.53 67.06 29.53
CA ARG A 182 -107.82 68.49 29.41
C ARG A 182 -108.73 68.79 28.22
N GLU A 183 -108.47 68.18 27.06
CA GLU A 183 -109.29 68.41 25.86
C GLU A 183 -110.69 67.76 25.97
N VAL A 184 -110.81 66.59 26.63
CA VAL A 184 -112.13 66.02 26.97
C VAL A 184 -112.91 66.95 27.91
N GLY A 185 -112.24 67.55 28.90
CA GLY A 185 -112.85 68.54 29.79
C GLY A 185 -113.39 69.75 29.05
N ASN A 186 -112.63 70.29 28.09
CA ASN A 186 -113.07 71.41 27.25
C ASN A 186 -114.27 71.04 26.37
N LEU A 187 -114.25 69.85 25.75
CA LEU A 187 -115.39 69.31 24.99
C LEU A 187 -116.67 69.24 25.85
N ARG A 188 -116.54 68.81 27.10
CA ARG A 188 -117.67 68.71 28.02
C ARG A 188 -118.26 70.08 28.37
N ILE A 189 -117.42 71.11 28.55
CA ILE A 189 -117.90 72.48 28.78
C ILE A 189 -118.74 72.96 27.58
N GLN A 190 -118.30 72.68 26.35
CA GLN A 190 -119.07 73.03 25.15
C GLN A 190 -120.37 72.22 25.03
N ALA A 191 -120.36 70.94 25.40
CA ALA A 191 -121.56 70.11 25.45
C ALA A 191 -122.58 70.63 26.48
N GLU A 192 -122.13 71.08 27.65
CA GLU A 192 -123.00 71.70 28.66
C GLU A 192 -123.60 73.03 28.17
N GLN A 193 -122.83 73.83 27.42
CA GLN A 193 -123.36 75.04 26.77
C GLN A 193 -124.39 74.72 25.70
N LEU A 194 -124.17 73.67 24.91
CA LEU A 194 -125.14 73.18 23.93
C LEU A 194 -126.42 72.69 24.62
N ASP A 195 -126.30 72.06 25.79
CA ASP A 195 -127.45 71.57 26.54
C ASP A 195 -128.36 72.71 27.00
N ALA A 196 -127.76 73.82 27.49
CA ALA A 196 -128.47 74.99 28.00
C ALA A 196 -129.25 75.80 26.94
N LEU A 197 -129.02 75.56 25.64
CA LEU A 197 -129.71 76.29 24.58
C LEU A 197 -131.15 75.77 24.35
N PRO A 198 -132.11 76.67 24.05
CA PRO A 198 -133.50 76.30 23.81
C PRO A 198 -133.63 75.42 22.55
N LEU A 199 -134.62 74.54 22.56
CA LEU A 199 -134.86 73.59 21.48
C LEU A 199 -135.49 74.29 20.25
N LEU A 200 -135.27 73.73 19.04
CA LEU A 200 -135.55 74.40 17.76
C LEU A 200 -136.93 74.07 17.18
N GLY A 201 -137.79 73.35 17.92
CA GLY A 201 -139.13 72.98 17.49
C GLY A 201 -139.18 71.91 16.40
N ILE A 202 -138.03 71.30 16.06
CA ILE A 202 -137.93 70.29 15.03
C ILE A 202 -138.38 68.95 15.63
N THR A 203 -139.66 68.66 15.45
CA THR A 203 -140.25 67.37 15.82
C THR A 203 -140.02 66.40 14.67
N THR A 204 -139.35 65.30 14.98
CA THR A 204 -139.25 64.16 14.06
C THR A 204 -140.29 63.13 14.48
N SER A 205 -141.28 62.89 13.64
CA SER A 205 -142.16 61.75 13.78
C SER A 205 -141.37 60.48 13.46
N SER A 206 -140.94 59.78 14.49
CA SER A 206 -140.37 58.44 14.34
C SER A 206 -141.53 57.43 14.32
N GLN A 207 -141.83 56.85 13.15
CA GLN A 207 -142.67 55.65 13.07
C GLN A 207 -141.85 54.44 13.56
N SER A 208 -142.25 53.88 14.70
CA SER A 208 -141.81 52.56 15.17
C SER A 208 -142.54 51.48 14.39
N ASN A 209 -141.82 50.67 13.62
CA ASN A 209 -142.34 49.48 12.92
C ASN A 209 -142.63 48.33 13.90
N THR A 210 -143.70 48.44 14.69
CA THR A 210 -144.18 47.34 15.55
C THR A 210 -145.69 47.04 15.46
N ASP A 211 -146.42 47.56 14.45
CA ASP A 211 -147.90 47.44 14.41
C ASP A 211 -148.48 46.67 13.20
N ASP A 212 -147.72 45.80 12.54
CA ASP A 212 -148.24 44.94 11.45
C ASP A 212 -148.99 43.68 11.99
N PHE A 213 -148.76 43.31 13.25
CA PHE A 213 -149.39 42.13 13.90
C PHE A 213 -150.70 42.48 14.63
N ALA A 214 -150.87 43.71 15.13
CA ALA A 214 -152.08 44.15 15.84
C ALA A 214 -153.27 44.39 14.88
N ALA A 215 -153.00 44.89 13.68
CA ALA A 215 -154.01 45.14 12.65
C ALA A 215 -154.69 43.86 12.13
N MET A 216 -154.01 42.71 12.23
CA MET A 216 -154.51 41.40 11.78
C MET A 216 -155.42 40.71 12.82
N MET A 217 -155.42 41.18 14.08
CA MET A 217 -156.14 40.58 15.23
C MET A 217 -157.42 41.33 15.63
N GLY A 218 -157.81 42.38 14.92
CA GLY A 218 -159.11 43.06 15.13
C GLY A 218 -159.28 43.74 16.49
N LEU A 219 -158.18 44.17 17.13
CA LEU A 219 -158.22 44.89 18.40
C LEU A 219 -157.98 46.40 18.14
N GLU A 220 -159.01 47.21 18.37
CA GLU A 220 -158.90 48.68 18.37
C GLU A 220 -158.15 49.15 19.62
N ASN A 221 -157.11 49.97 19.42
CA ASN A 221 -156.33 50.55 20.52
C ASN A 221 -156.23 52.08 20.36
N THR A 222 -156.73 52.80 21.36
CA THR A 222 -156.61 54.27 21.49
C THR A 222 -155.43 54.61 22.40
N GLY A 223 -154.29 55.01 21.82
CA GLY A 223 -153.10 55.47 22.55
C GLY A 223 -152.34 56.56 21.78
N LYS A 224 -152.28 57.77 22.36
CA LYS A 224 -151.69 59.00 21.79
C LYS A 224 -150.17 58.89 21.58
N ALA A 225 -149.70 59.21 20.38
CA ALA A 225 -148.30 59.47 20.09
C ALA A 225 -147.83 60.78 20.78
N VAL A 226 -146.81 60.69 21.62
CA VAL A 226 -146.10 61.85 22.20
C VAL A 226 -144.91 62.16 21.30
N ALA A 227 -144.94 63.32 20.66
CA ALA A 227 -143.81 63.83 19.89
C ALA A 227 -142.73 64.35 20.86
N GLU A 228 -141.58 63.67 20.91
CA GLU A 228 -140.37 64.16 21.57
C GLU A 228 -139.45 64.88 20.57
N GLU A 229 -138.74 65.90 21.05
CA GLU A 229 -137.92 66.80 20.24
C GLU A 229 -136.52 66.22 19.97
N ALA A 230 -136.11 66.13 18.70
CA ALA A 230 -134.89 65.43 18.27
C ALA A 230 -133.59 65.93 18.95
N GLY A 231 -133.56 67.22 19.34
CA GLY A 231 -132.41 67.83 20.00
C GLY A 231 -132.08 67.25 21.38
N VAL A 232 -133.07 66.72 22.10
CA VAL A 232 -132.86 66.16 23.45
C VAL A 232 -132.09 64.83 23.38
N GLY A 233 -132.39 64.01 22.37
CA GLY A 233 -131.71 62.73 22.16
C GLY A 233 -130.22 62.91 21.85
N LEU A 234 -129.92 63.80 20.92
CA LEU A 234 -128.56 64.05 20.46
C LEU A 234 -127.66 64.67 21.55
N LYS A 235 -128.19 65.62 22.33
CA LYS A 235 -127.47 66.22 23.48
C LYS A 235 -127.11 65.18 24.55
N ARG A 236 -128.03 64.25 24.82
CA ARG A 236 -127.84 63.15 25.79
C ARG A 236 -126.78 62.15 25.33
N GLU A 237 -126.77 61.82 24.04
CA GLU A 237 -125.80 60.90 23.46
C GLU A 237 -124.37 61.46 23.51
N LEU A 238 -124.19 62.74 23.15
CA LEU A 238 -122.90 63.42 23.27
C LEU A 238 -122.37 63.40 24.72
N ASN A 239 -123.22 63.73 25.69
CA ASN A 239 -122.83 63.73 27.11
C ASN A 239 -122.48 62.32 27.62
N ASN A 240 -123.19 61.28 27.18
CA ASN A 240 -122.87 59.90 27.53
C ASN A 240 -121.50 59.45 26.99
N LEU A 241 -121.20 59.76 25.72
CA LEU A 241 -119.91 59.43 25.11
C LEU A 241 -118.75 60.16 25.83
N LEU A 242 -118.94 61.45 26.16
CA LEU A 242 -117.95 62.24 26.90
C LEU A 242 -117.72 61.71 28.32
N SER A 243 -118.74 61.13 28.97
CA SER A 243 -118.59 60.55 30.31
C SER A 243 -117.79 59.24 30.33
N ARG A 244 -117.82 58.45 29.24
CA ARG A 244 -117.12 57.16 29.15
C ARG A 244 -115.65 57.31 28.80
N TYR A 245 -115.30 58.33 28.02
CA TYR A 245 -113.95 58.52 27.48
C TYR A 245 -112.80 58.45 28.52
N PRO A 246 -112.91 59.05 29.73
CA PRO A 246 -111.85 58.98 30.73
C PRO A 246 -111.56 57.56 31.22
N SER A 247 -112.59 56.71 31.30
CA SER A 247 -112.44 55.32 31.75
C SER A 247 -111.71 54.45 30.72
N GLU A 248 -111.93 54.70 29.43
CA GLU A 248 -111.20 54.04 28.34
C GLU A 248 -109.73 54.52 28.29
N LEU A 249 -109.48 55.81 28.55
CA LEU A 249 -108.12 56.35 28.63
C LEU A 249 -107.28 55.72 29.74
N ALA A 250 -107.89 55.48 30.92
CA ALA A 250 -107.23 54.83 32.03
C ALA A 250 -106.81 53.38 31.71
N ARG A 251 -107.65 52.63 30.99
CA ARG A 251 -107.35 51.25 30.57
C ARG A 251 -106.19 51.19 29.57
N THR A 252 -106.20 52.05 28.56
CA THR A 252 -105.11 52.14 27.57
C THR A 252 -103.76 52.47 28.24
N ARG A 253 -103.77 53.36 29.26
CA ARG A 253 -102.55 53.74 29.99
C ARG A 253 -101.92 52.57 30.74
N GLU A 254 -102.74 51.73 31.39
CA GLU A 254 -102.25 50.57 32.12
C GLU A 254 -101.65 49.51 31.18
N GLN A 255 -102.27 49.28 30.02
CA GLN A 255 -101.74 48.35 29.01
C GLN A 255 -100.38 48.79 28.44
N ILE A 256 -100.19 50.10 28.19
CA ILE A 256 -98.92 50.64 27.71
C ILE A 256 -97.80 50.42 28.75
N ARG A 257 -98.10 50.61 30.04
CA ARG A 257 -97.12 50.41 31.13
C ARG A 257 -96.69 48.94 31.24
N GLN A 258 -97.64 48.01 31.23
CA GLN A 258 -97.34 46.58 31.36
C GLN A 258 -96.48 46.05 30.20
N ARG A 259 -96.69 46.53 28.96
CA ARG A 259 -95.83 46.15 27.81
C ARG A 259 -94.39 46.65 27.95
N ALA A 260 -94.19 47.85 28.49
CA ALA A 260 -92.86 48.41 28.70
C ALA A 260 -92.04 47.60 29.72
N ASP A 261 -92.65 47.24 30.85
CA ASP A 261 -91.98 46.46 31.91
C ASP A 261 -91.60 45.05 31.44
N LEU A 262 -92.45 44.40 30.64
CA LEU A 262 -92.23 43.05 30.14
C LEU A 262 -91.14 42.96 29.05
N SER A 263 -91.07 43.99 28.20
CA SER A 263 -89.97 44.15 27.23
C SER A 263 -88.61 44.31 27.95
N ALA A 264 -88.55 45.15 28.99
CA ALA A 264 -87.34 45.36 29.77
C ALA A 264 -86.86 44.08 30.48
N ALA A 265 -87.78 43.30 31.06
CA ALA A 265 -87.45 42.03 31.72
C ALA A 265 -86.88 40.98 30.74
N THR A 266 -87.37 40.96 29.51
CA THR A 266 -86.93 40.01 28.48
C THR A 266 -85.51 40.29 28.00
N HIS A 267 -85.19 41.56 27.69
CA HIS A 267 -83.84 41.94 27.28
C HIS A 267 -82.78 41.62 28.36
N LEU A 268 -83.12 41.79 29.64
CA LEU A 268 -82.21 41.49 30.75
C LEU A 268 -81.84 40.00 30.81
N ARG A 269 -82.82 39.11 30.59
CA ARG A 269 -82.60 37.65 30.63
C ARG A 269 -81.82 37.15 29.40
N ILE A 270 -82.08 37.70 28.21
CA ILE A 270 -81.29 37.39 27.01
C ILE A 270 -79.82 37.80 27.22
N ALA A 271 -79.58 38.99 27.78
CA ALA A 271 -78.23 39.47 28.07
C ALA A 271 -77.49 38.57 29.08
N ALA A 272 -78.19 38.02 30.08
CA ALA A 272 -77.60 37.12 31.07
C ALA A 272 -77.04 35.81 30.45
N VAL A 273 -77.71 35.27 29.42
CA VAL A 273 -77.23 34.08 28.70
C VAL A 273 -76.04 34.42 27.80
N GLN A 274 -76.08 35.55 27.08
CA GLN A 274 -74.94 36.00 26.26
C GLN A 274 -73.67 36.21 27.10
N GLN A 275 -73.81 36.77 28.30
CA GLN A 275 -72.68 36.96 29.21
C GLN A 275 -72.12 35.62 29.74
N ALA A 276 -72.97 34.61 29.93
CA ALA A 276 -72.52 33.26 30.30
C ALA A 276 -71.72 32.61 29.16
N ILE A 277 -72.15 32.77 27.89
CA ILE A 277 -71.42 32.30 26.70
C ILE A 277 -70.05 33.00 26.57
N ALA A 278 -69.98 34.30 26.82
CA ALA A 278 -68.73 35.07 26.73
C ALA A 278 -67.68 34.64 27.79
N LYS A 279 -68.10 34.18 28.97
CA LYS A 279 -67.19 33.73 30.04
C LYS A 279 -66.43 32.43 29.70
N LEU A 280 -66.87 31.66 28.71
CA LEU A 280 -66.21 30.40 28.34
C LEU A 280 -64.99 30.60 27.40
N GLU A 281 -64.92 31.71 26.66
CA GLU A 281 -63.80 32.02 25.77
C GLU A 281 -62.40 31.97 26.43
N PRO A 282 -62.17 32.58 27.61
CA PRO A 282 -60.85 32.53 28.26
C PRO A 282 -60.46 31.14 28.77
N VAL A 283 -61.43 30.32 29.18
CA VAL A 283 -61.17 28.97 29.73
C VAL A 283 -60.68 28.02 28.63
N VAL A 284 -61.25 28.10 27.43
CA VAL A 284 -60.84 27.28 26.28
C VAL A 284 -59.46 27.70 25.75
N ARG A 285 -59.13 29.01 25.74
CA ARG A 285 -57.78 29.49 25.37
C ARG A 285 -56.69 29.08 26.36
N ALA A 286 -56.99 29.04 27.67
CA ALA A 286 -56.01 28.68 28.69
C ALA A 286 -55.52 27.22 28.57
N GLN A 287 -56.42 26.28 28.25
CA GLN A 287 -56.04 24.88 28.01
C GLN A 287 -55.18 24.70 26.74
N HIS A 288 -55.40 25.52 25.72
CA HIS A 288 -54.61 25.48 24.47
C HIS A 288 -53.15 25.93 24.70
N GLY A 289 -52.90 26.82 25.66
CA GLY A 289 -51.57 27.35 25.98
C GLY A 289 -50.66 26.38 26.74
N GLN A 290 -51.19 25.62 27.70
CA GLN A 290 -50.38 24.73 28.56
C GLN A 290 -49.77 23.55 27.79
N ILE A 291 -50.52 22.98 26.84
CA ILE A 291 -50.07 21.82 26.04
C ILE A 291 -48.92 22.21 25.08
N GLN A 292 -48.92 23.44 24.55
CA GLN A 292 -47.85 23.91 23.65
C GLN A 292 -46.50 24.17 24.35
N SER A 293 -46.48 24.45 25.65
CA SER A 293 -45.24 24.66 26.40
C SER A 293 -44.52 23.35 26.73
N GLU A 294 -45.26 22.28 27.05
CA GLU A 294 -44.68 20.98 27.41
C GLU A 294 -43.97 20.32 26.21
N VAL A 295 -44.57 20.44 25.01
CA VAL A 295 -43.99 19.92 23.76
C VAL A 295 -42.66 20.59 23.41
N ARG A 296 -42.55 21.92 23.60
CA ARG A 296 -41.32 22.67 23.28
C ARG A 296 -40.15 22.33 24.21
N LEU A 297 -40.42 22.03 25.48
CA LEU A 297 -39.38 21.71 26.46
C LEU A 297 -38.73 20.34 26.18
N MET A 298 -39.52 19.33 25.82
CA MET A 298 -38.99 18.01 25.44
C MET A 298 -38.13 18.06 24.16
N GLN A 299 -38.50 18.88 23.18
CA GLN A 299 -37.70 19.06 21.96
C GLN A 299 -36.34 19.71 22.25
N GLY A 300 -36.28 20.68 23.17
CA GLY A 300 -35.03 21.33 23.56
C GLY A 300 -34.01 20.39 24.24
N VAL A 301 -34.47 19.51 25.13
CA VAL A 301 -33.61 18.54 25.83
C VAL A 301 -32.97 17.55 24.85
N MET A 302 -33.73 17.07 23.85
CA MET A 302 -33.22 16.14 22.84
C MET A 302 -32.15 16.77 21.94
N ILE A 303 -32.32 18.03 21.54
CA ILE A 303 -31.31 18.76 20.75
C ILE A 303 -30.01 18.92 21.56
N GLY A 304 -30.10 19.22 22.86
CA GLY A 304 -28.95 19.31 23.74
C GLY A 304 -28.15 18.00 23.87
N LEU A 305 -28.84 16.86 23.97
CA LEU A 305 -28.20 15.54 24.06
C LEU A 305 -27.44 15.17 22.77
N ILE A 306 -27.98 15.52 21.61
CA ILE A 306 -27.35 15.28 20.30
C ILE A 306 -26.04 16.09 20.19
N LEU A 307 -26.05 17.36 20.59
CA LEU A 307 -24.87 18.23 20.55
C LEU A 307 -23.76 17.76 21.49
N LEU A 308 -24.12 17.27 22.69
CA LEU A 308 -23.15 16.73 23.65
C LEU A 308 -22.42 15.50 23.08
N ILE A 309 -23.15 14.57 22.48
CA ILE A 309 -22.57 13.36 21.88
C ILE A 309 -21.68 13.73 20.70
N ALA A 310 -22.10 14.66 19.84
CA ALA A 310 -21.30 15.15 18.71
C ALA A 310 -19.96 15.77 19.17
N LEU A 311 -19.97 16.57 20.24
CA LEU A 311 -18.76 17.19 20.80
C LEU A 311 -17.76 16.14 21.33
N LEU A 312 -18.27 15.09 21.98
CA LEU A 312 -17.44 14.02 22.55
C LEU A 312 -16.76 13.20 21.45
N ILE A 313 -17.42 13.01 20.31
CA ILE A 313 -16.86 12.36 19.12
C ILE A 313 -15.75 13.21 18.49
N ASP A 314 -16.00 14.50 18.28
CA ASP A 314 -15.05 15.43 17.65
C ASP A 314 -13.74 15.55 18.46
N THR A 315 -13.83 15.66 19.79
CA THR A 315 -12.66 15.77 20.66
C THR A 315 -11.77 14.53 20.62
N LEU A 316 -12.38 13.33 20.55
CA LEU A 316 -11.65 12.06 20.49
C LEU A 316 -10.95 11.88 19.13
N GLN A 317 -11.60 12.26 18.04
CA GLN A 317 -11.02 12.21 16.69
C GLN A 317 -9.85 13.18 16.54
N ARG A 318 -9.96 14.42 17.04
CA ARG A 318 -8.87 15.41 16.96
C ARG A 318 -7.63 15.01 17.74
N ARG A 319 -7.77 14.35 18.91
CA ARG A 319 -6.62 13.84 19.68
C ARG A 319 -5.87 12.75 18.92
N LEU A 320 -6.59 11.79 18.33
CA LEU A 320 -5.98 10.70 17.57
C LEU A 320 -5.31 11.19 16.29
N ALA A 321 -5.95 12.14 15.58
CA ALA A 321 -5.39 12.77 14.39
C ALA A 321 -4.07 13.48 14.68
N ARG A 322 -3.98 14.30 15.74
CA ARG A 322 -2.73 15.00 16.10
C ARG A 322 -1.57 14.05 16.39
N THR A 323 -1.81 12.94 17.10
CA THR A 323 -0.74 11.97 17.39
C THR A 323 -0.27 11.25 16.14
N LEU A 324 -1.16 10.97 15.19
CA LEU A 324 -0.80 10.41 13.88
C LEU A 324 -0.09 11.43 12.97
N THR A 325 -0.44 12.73 13.05
CA THR A 325 0.26 13.79 12.32
C THR A 325 1.71 13.94 12.78
N ASN A 326 2.02 13.66 14.05
CA ASN A 326 3.38 13.71 14.58
C ASN A 326 4.24 12.48 14.17
N LEU A 327 3.63 11.38 13.72
CA LEU A 327 4.35 10.21 13.20
C LEU A 327 4.87 10.42 11.77
N ALA A 328 4.11 11.13 10.94
CA ALA A 328 4.47 11.43 9.55
C ALA A 328 5.86 12.08 9.39
N PRO A 329 6.21 13.17 10.12
CA PRO A 329 7.53 13.79 9.99
C PRO A 329 8.67 12.89 10.47
N ALA A 330 8.47 12.13 11.56
CA ALA A 330 9.51 11.22 12.06
C ALA A 330 9.80 10.06 11.09
N LEU A 331 8.75 9.50 10.45
CA LEU A 331 8.91 8.51 9.39
C LEU A 331 9.50 9.12 8.11
N SER A 332 9.24 10.40 7.83
CA SER A 332 9.90 11.12 6.72
C SER A 332 11.40 11.24 6.94
N THR A 333 11.84 11.55 8.17
CA THR A 333 13.26 11.60 8.55
C THR A 333 13.96 10.25 8.35
N TRP A 334 13.29 9.15 8.71
CA TRP A 334 13.80 7.80 8.44
C TRP A 334 13.85 7.49 6.93
N ALA A 335 12.87 7.96 6.14
CA ALA A 335 12.85 7.78 4.69
C ALA A 335 13.96 8.59 3.97
N GLU A 336 14.41 9.69 4.56
CA GLU A 336 15.58 10.47 4.13
C GLU A 336 16.91 9.81 4.55
N GLY A 337 16.85 8.71 5.30
CA GLY A 337 18.01 7.93 5.74
C GLY A 337 18.63 8.38 7.05
N ASP A 338 17.98 9.26 7.82
CA ASP A 338 18.41 9.65 9.17
C ASP A 338 17.69 8.79 10.22
N PHE A 339 18.39 7.76 10.68
CA PHE A 339 17.97 6.86 11.75
C PHE A 339 18.57 7.28 13.10
N SER A 340 19.11 8.49 13.28
CA SER A 340 19.79 8.85 14.54
C SER A 340 18.85 9.00 15.74
N GLN A 341 17.54 9.23 15.50
CA GLN A 341 16.56 9.50 16.56
C GLN A 341 15.48 8.41 16.64
N ASP A 342 15.10 8.09 17.88
CA ASP A 342 13.97 7.23 18.20
C ASP A 342 12.64 7.96 18.05
N ILE A 343 11.58 7.22 17.72
CA ILE A 343 10.21 7.75 17.78
C ILE A 343 9.72 7.63 19.23
N GLU A 344 9.20 8.74 19.77
CA GLU A 344 8.51 8.78 21.05
C GLU A 344 7.04 9.16 20.85
N LEU A 345 6.13 8.21 21.13
CA LEU A 345 4.70 8.46 21.21
C LEU A 345 4.31 8.52 22.70
N GLY A 346 3.70 9.63 23.12
CA GLY A 346 3.37 9.85 24.53
C GLY A 346 2.58 8.70 25.19
N LYS A 347 2.78 8.50 26.51
CA LYS A 347 2.34 7.35 27.33
C LYS A 347 0.81 7.14 27.48
N THR A 348 -0.02 7.73 26.62
CA THR A 348 -1.46 7.88 26.91
C THR A 348 -2.27 6.63 26.55
N ASN A 349 -1.86 5.83 25.55
CA ASN A 349 -2.59 4.62 25.11
C ASN A 349 -1.63 3.46 24.84
N ARG A 350 -1.99 2.23 25.26
CA ARG A 350 -1.17 1.01 25.07
C ARG A 350 -0.89 0.73 23.58
N GLU A 351 -1.88 0.92 22.72
CA GLU A 351 -1.76 0.70 21.28
C GLU A 351 -0.73 1.63 20.61
N LEU A 352 -0.59 2.87 21.10
CA LEU A 352 0.44 3.79 20.60
C LEU A 352 1.84 3.35 21.06
N HIS A 353 1.95 2.78 22.26
CA HIS A 353 3.20 2.23 22.77
C HIS A 353 3.65 1.00 21.99
N ASP A 354 2.72 0.10 21.63
CA ASP A 354 3.01 -1.08 20.82
C ASP A 354 3.51 -0.68 19.41
N ILE A 355 2.92 0.36 18.81
CA ILE A 355 3.38 0.94 17.53
C ILE A 355 4.77 1.55 17.67
N GLN A 356 5.02 2.34 18.72
CA GLN A 356 6.33 2.92 18.99
C GLN A 356 7.41 1.84 19.12
N ALA A 357 7.17 0.81 19.92
CA ALA A 357 8.11 -0.28 20.15
C ALA A 357 8.43 -1.01 18.83
N SER A 358 7.42 -1.28 18.00
CA SER A 358 7.60 -1.93 16.70
C SER A 358 8.40 -1.07 15.72
N LEU A 359 8.14 0.24 15.69
CA LEU A 359 8.90 1.18 14.84
C LEU A 359 10.36 1.29 15.28
N ASN A 360 10.63 1.43 16.59
CA ASN A 360 12.00 1.52 17.09
C ASN A 360 12.76 0.19 16.93
N HIS A 361 12.07 -0.96 16.94
CA HIS A 361 12.68 -2.23 16.59
C HIS A 361 13.08 -2.29 15.11
N LEU A 362 12.24 -1.80 14.19
CA LEU A 362 12.59 -1.66 12.78
C LEU A 362 13.78 -0.72 12.58
N ARG A 363 13.83 0.42 13.28
CA ARG A 363 14.99 1.33 13.29
C ARG A 363 16.25 0.60 13.71
N ALA A 364 16.24 -0.10 14.84
CA ALA A 364 17.40 -0.83 15.34
C ALA A 364 17.89 -1.89 14.33
N TYR A 365 16.97 -2.59 13.67
CA TYR A 365 17.29 -3.53 12.60
C TYR A 365 17.94 -2.84 11.38
N LEU A 366 17.41 -1.68 10.95
CA LEU A 366 18.00 -0.91 9.84
C LEU A 366 19.39 -0.36 10.19
N VAL A 367 19.58 0.13 11.42
CA VAL A 367 20.86 0.57 11.96
C VAL A 367 21.91 -0.54 11.89
N ASP A 368 21.56 -1.74 12.36
CA ASP A 368 22.43 -2.92 12.32
C ASP A 368 22.73 -3.40 10.89
N LEU A 369 21.72 -3.39 10.01
CA LEU A 369 21.87 -3.73 8.59
C LEU A 369 22.82 -2.76 7.88
N VAL A 370 22.65 -1.45 8.07
CA VAL A 370 23.52 -0.41 7.48
C VAL A 370 24.96 -0.56 8.02
N GLY A 371 25.12 -0.82 9.32
CA GLY A 371 26.42 -1.12 9.94
C GLY A 371 27.10 -2.36 9.33
N THR A 372 26.35 -3.43 9.14
CA THR A 372 26.82 -4.67 8.51
C THR A 372 27.22 -4.47 7.05
N ILE A 373 26.43 -3.71 6.27
CA ILE A 373 26.78 -3.39 4.87
C ILE A 373 28.05 -2.53 4.83
N ARG A 374 28.22 -1.58 5.77
CA ARG A 374 29.45 -0.76 5.85
C ARG A 374 30.69 -1.62 6.05
N LEU A 375 30.65 -2.53 7.02
CA LEU A 375 31.74 -3.46 7.31
C LEU A 375 32.04 -4.36 6.11
N ASN A 376 31.01 -4.92 5.47
CA ASN A 376 31.18 -5.76 4.27
C ASN A 376 31.78 -4.96 3.10
N ALA A 377 31.36 -3.71 2.89
CA ALA A 377 31.92 -2.85 1.85
C ALA A 377 33.40 -2.51 2.09
N GLU A 378 33.78 -2.24 3.35
CA GLU A 378 35.18 -2.06 3.74
C GLU A 378 36.00 -3.33 3.52
N GLN A 379 35.45 -4.50 3.88
CA GLN A 379 36.10 -5.79 3.64
C GLN A 379 36.29 -6.06 2.15
N VAL A 380 35.28 -5.81 1.30
CA VAL A 380 35.40 -5.94 -0.16
C VAL A 380 36.49 -5.01 -0.71
N ALA A 381 36.52 -3.74 -0.26
CA ALA A 381 37.56 -2.80 -0.68
C ALA A 381 38.96 -3.26 -0.23
N GLY A 382 39.10 -3.79 0.98
CA GLY A 382 40.34 -4.38 1.49
C GLY A 382 40.79 -5.59 0.65
N SER A 383 39.91 -6.57 0.46
CA SER A 383 40.18 -7.75 -0.36
C SER A 383 40.52 -7.40 -1.81
N SER A 384 39.90 -6.36 -2.37
CA SER A 384 40.20 -5.89 -3.73
C SER A 384 41.61 -5.29 -3.85
N ARG A 385 42.08 -4.56 -2.83
CA ARG A 385 43.49 -4.09 -2.80
C ARG A 385 44.46 -5.24 -2.67
N THR A 386 44.21 -6.20 -1.78
CA THR A 386 45.04 -7.41 -1.66
C THR A 386 45.06 -8.21 -2.96
N LEU A 387 43.93 -8.30 -3.67
CA LEU A 387 43.87 -8.94 -4.99
C LEU A 387 44.71 -8.20 -6.04
N ALA A 388 44.72 -6.86 -6.01
CA ALA A 388 45.55 -6.05 -6.90
C ALA A 388 47.05 -6.23 -6.62
N GLU A 389 47.45 -6.24 -5.35
CA GLU A 389 48.82 -6.54 -4.91
C GLU A 389 49.24 -7.95 -5.36
N LEU A 390 48.43 -8.97 -5.06
CA LEU A 390 48.69 -10.34 -5.47
C LEU A 390 48.78 -10.48 -6.99
N SER A 391 47.93 -9.78 -7.75
CA SER A 391 47.99 -9.78 -9.21
C SER A 391 49.29 -9.16 -9.72
N ASN A 392 49.77 -8.09 -9.08
CA ASN A 392 51.04 -7.47 -9.45
C ASN A 392 52.24 -8.38 -9.15
N ASP A 393 52.24 -9.05 -8.00
CA ASP A 393 53.26 -10.02 -7.62
C ASP A 393 53.27 -11.22 -8.57
N LEU A 394 52.08 -11.74 -8.93
CA LEU A 394 51.94 -12.81 -9.92
C LEU A 394 52.42 -12.36 -11.30
N HIS A 395 52.16 -11.11 -11.70
CA HIS A 395 52.62 -10.57 -12.98
C HIS A 395 54.15 -10.56 -13.05
N SER A 396 54.80 -9.99 -12.02
CA SER A 396 56.26 -9.98 -11.89
C SER A 396 56.83 -11.41 -11.86
N GLY A 397 56.21 -12.32 -11.11
CA GLY A 397 56.62 -13.72 -11.06
C GLY A 397 56.53 -14.41 -12.41
N ALA A 398 55.45 -14.17 -13.17
CA ALA A 398 55.26 -14.73 -14.50
C ALA A 398 56.26 -14.15 -15.53
N GLU A 399 56.59 -12.86 -15.46
CA GLU A 399 57.64 -12.27 -16.31
C GLU A 399 59.02 -12.87 -16.01
N HIS A 400 59.40 -13.01 -14.74
CA HIS A 400 60.66 -13.66 -14.36
C HIS A 400 60.70 -15.11 -14.85
N GLN A 401 59.61 -15.87 -14.66
CA GLN A 401 59.51 -17.24 -15.14
C GLN A 401 59.66 -17.33 -16.67
N ALA A 402 59.09 -16.39 -17.43
CA ALA A 402 59.26 -16.33 -18.88
C ALA A 402 60.73 -16.08 -19.27
N GLY A 403 61.40 -15.16 -18.56
CA GLY A 403 62.83 -14.88 -18.73
C GLY A 403 63.71 -16.10 -18.42
N ASP A 404 63.51 -16.74 -17.27
CA ASP A 404 64.25 -17.96 -16.87
C ASP A 404 64.04 -19.09 -17.88
N THR A 405 62.81 -19.24 -18.39
CA THR A 405 62.48 -20.26 -19.39
C THR A 405 63.18 -19.98 -20.73
N ALA A 406 63.30 -18.71 -21.13
CA ALA A 406 64.06 -18.32 -22.31
C ALA A 406 65.55 -18.63 -22.15
N MET A 407 66.15 -18.33 -20.98
CA MET A 407 67.54 -18.67 -20.68
C MET A 407 67.80 -20.18 -20.70
N ILE A 408 66.87 -20.98 -20.16
CA ILE A 408 66.93 -22.44 -20.23
C ILE A 408 66.95 -22.89 -21.70
N ARG A 409 66.12 -22.32 -22.55
CA ARG A 409 66.06 -22.66 -23.98
C ARG A 409 67.38 -22.37 -24.69
N ASP A 410 68.00 -21.23 -24.41
CA ASP A 410 69.30 -20.87 -24.98
C ASP A 410 70.39 -21.85 -24.51
N SER A 411 70.40 -22.20 -23.22
CA SER A 411 71.32 -23.19 -22.65
C SER A 411 71.11 -24.60 -23.23
N LEU A 412 69.86 -24.98 -23.52
CA LEU A 412 69.55 -26.25 -24.19
C LEU A 412 70.06 -26.27 -25.63
N GLY A 413 70.02 -25.13 -26.34
CA GLY A 413 70.62 -25.01 -27.67
C GLY A 413 72.14 -25.22 -27.64
N GLU A 414 72.83 -24.64 -26.65
CA GLU A 414 74.27 -24.86 -26.45
C GLU A 414 74.58 -26.31 -26.04
N LEU A 415 73.76 -26.91 -25.19
CA LEU A 415 73.87 -28.34 -24.84
C LEU A 415 73.64 -29.25 -26.05
N GLU A 416 72.69 -28.95 -26.93
CA GLU A 416 72.44 -29.71 -28.15
C GLU A 416 73.66 -29.69 -29.09
N ALA A 417 74.27 -28.51 -29.26
CA ALA A 417 75.52 -28.38 -30.01
C ALA A 417 76.67 -29.19 -29.38
N THR A 418 76.78 -29.15 -28.05
CA THR A 418 77.80 -29.91 -27.30
C THR A 418 77.61 -31.41 -27.44
N ILE A 419 76.36 -31.89 -27.37
CA ILE A 419 76.00 -33.30 -27.59
C ILE A 419 76.40 -33.75 -29.00
N GLN A 420 76.08 -32.95 -30.02
CA GLN A 420 76.49 -33.26 -31.41
C GLN A 420 78.02 -33.33 -31.56
N GLN A 421 78.74 -32.42 -30.91
CA GLN A 421 80.20 -32.43 -30.91
C GLN A 421 80.75 -33.70 -30.24
N VAL A 422 80.25 -34.06 -29.05
CA VAL A 422 80.69 -35.28 -28.33
C VAL A 422 80.40 -36.55 -29.13
N ALA A 423 79.25 -36.63 -29.82
CA ALA A 423 78.95 -37.75 -30.70
C ALA A 423 79.94 -37.84 -31.88
N GLY A 424 80.28 -36.69 -32.47
CA GLY A 424 81.29 -36.58 -33.51
C GLY A 424 82.69 -37.01 -33.04
N ASP A 425 83.10 -36.54 -31.86
CA ASP A 425 84.38 -36.89 -31.24
C ASP A 425 84.46 -38.38 -30.91
N ALA A 426 83.38 -38.97 -30.41
CA ALA A 426 83.27 -40.40 -30.17
C ALA A 426 83.40 -41.21 -31.48
N SER A 427 82.70 -40.79 -32.54
CA SER A 427 82.84 -41.44 -33.86
C SER A 427 84.26 -41.35 -34.42
N GLN A 428 84.93 -40.20 -34.25
CA GLN A 428 86.33 -40.04 -34.66
C GLN A 428 87.27 -40.91 -33.83
N ALA A 429 87.05 -41.02 -32.52
CA ALA A 429 87.84 -41.88 -31.64
C ALA A 429 87.71 -43.37 -32.00
N ALA A 430 86.49 -43.82 -32.35
CA ALA A 430 86.27 -45.19 -32.82
C ALA A 430 87.03 -45.47 -34.12
N GLU A 431 86.97 -44.55 -35.09
CA GLU A 431 87.66 -44.72 -36.37
C GLU A 431 89.19 -44.65 -36.23
N ALA A 432 89.70 -43.72 -35.40
CA ALA A 432 91.12 -43.65 -35.07
C ALA A 432 91.62 -44.92 -34.37
N SER A 433 90.80 -45.48 -33.47
CA SER A 433 91.10 -46.77 -32.82
C SER A 433 91.14 -47.91 -33.82
N ARG A 434 90.19 -47.97 -34.77
CA ARG A 434 90.19 -48.95 -35.86
C ARG A 434 91.45 -48.87 -36.71
N HIS A 435 91.87 -47.67 -37.09
CA HIS A 435 93.12 -47.45 -37.84
C HIS A 435 94.36 -47.85 -37.03
N ALA A 436 94.41 -47.49 -35.74
CA ALA A 436 95.50 -47.90 -34.86
C ALA A 436 95.56 -49.43 -34.72
N GLY A 437 94.41 -50.10 -34.60
CA GLY A 437 94.32 -51.56 -34.55
C GLY A 437 94.91 -52.21 -35.81
N LEU A 438 94.54 -51.73 -37.00
CA LEU A 438 95.11 -52.20 -38.27
C LEU A 438 96.63 -52.02 -38.34
N ALA A 439 97.14 -50.86 -37.89
CA ALA A 439 98.57 -50.59 -37.88
C ALA A 439 99.33 -51.53 -36.91
N VAL A 440 98.76 -51.81 -35.74
CA VAL A 440 99.35 -52.74 -34.76
C VAL A 440 99.34 -54.18 -35.27
N THR A 441 98.23 -54.64 -35.87
CA THR A 441 98.16 -55.98 -36.48
C THR A 441 99.18 -56.14 -37.61
N HIS A 442 99.38 -55.09 -38.42
CA HIS A 442 100.46 -55.09 -39.42
C HIS A 442 101.85 -55.17 -38.76
N GLY A 443 102.07 -54.43 -37.66
CA GLY A 443 103.30 -54.51 -36.87
C GLY A 443 103.58 -55.90 -36.31
N GLN A 444 102.56 -56.59 -35.78
CA GLN A 444 102.65 -57.98 -35.32
C GLN A 444 103.05 -58.92 -36.45
N GLN A 445 102.47 -58.74 -37.65
CA GLN A 445 102.84 -59.54 -38.82
C GLN A 445 104.33 -59.35 -39.20
N VAL A 446 104.85 -58.12 -39.15
CA VAL A 446 106.27 -57.83 -39.46
C VAL A 446 107.20 -58.45 -38.40
N ILE A 447 106.83 -58.42 -37.13
CA ILE A 447 107.59 -59.09 -36.05
C ILE A 447 107.57 -60.61 -36.23
N GLY A 448 106.41 -61.21 -36.54
CA GLY A 448 106.30 -62.64 -36.83
C GLY A 448 107.18 -63.09 -38.00
N LEU A 449 107.25 -62.30 -39.06
CA LEU A 449 108.17 -62.52 -40.18
C LEU A 449 109.64 -62.41 -39.74
N SER A 450 109.96 -61.44 -38.88
CA SER A 450 111.32 -61.23 -38.35
C SER A 450 111.77 -62.39 -37.46
N LEU A 451 110.89 -62.90 -36.59
CA LEU A 451 111.13 -64.10 -35.77
C LEU A 451 111.38 -65.33 -36.64
N THR A 452 110.59 -65.51 -37.70
CA THR A 452 110.78 -66.60 -38.66
C THR A 452 112.15 -66.50 -39.36
N GLY A 453 112.53 -65.29 -39.77
CA GLY A 453 113.85 -65.01 -40.36
C GLY A 453 115.02 -65.26 -39.40
N LEU A 454 114.87 -64.89 -38.13
CA LEU A 454 115.88 -65.15 -37.09
C LEU A 454 116.07 -66.65 -36.83
N HIS A 455 114.98 -67.43 -36.76
CA HIS A 455 115.09 -68.89 -36.62
C HIS A 455 115.79 -69.53 -37.82
N ALA A 456 115.50 -69.06 -39.04
CA ALA A 456 116.21 -69.52 -40.24
C ALA A 456 117.71 -69.17 -40.19
N LEU A 457 118.05 -67.93 -39.79
CA LEU A 457 119.43 -67.48 -39.63
C LEU A 457 120.20 -68.33 -38.60
N VAL A 458 119.59 -68.63 -37.46
CA VAL A 458 120.20 -69.52 -36.44
C VAL A 458 120.52 -70.89 -37.04
N GLY A 459 119.58 -71.47 -37.80
CA GLY A 459 119.80 -72.74 -38.49
C GLY A 459 120.93 -72.69 -39.53
N GLU A 460 121.00 -71.63 -40.33
CA GLU A 460 122.08 -71.44 -41.33
C GLU A 460 123.45 -71.27 -40.66
N VAL A 461 123.54 -70.47 -39.60
CA VAL A 461 124.79 -70.24 -38.86
C VAL A 461 125.26 -71.53 -38.17
N GLN A 462 124.35 -72.31 -37.57
CA GLN A 462 124.68 -73.61 -36.99
C GLN A 462 125.18 -74.60 -38.05
N GLY A 463 124.55 -74.65 -39.23
CA GLY A 463 125.01 -75.47 -40.35
C GLY A 463 126.41 -75.05 -40.85
N ASN A 464 126.67 -73.75 -40.94
CA ASN A 464 128.00 -73.22 -41.29
C ASN A 464 129.05 -73.56 -40.24
N ALA A 465 128.72 -73.51 -38.95
CA ALA A 465 129.62 -73.89 -37.87
C ALA A 465 130.05 -75.36 -37.99
N GLN A 466 129.10 -76.27 -38.26
CA GLN A 466 129.40 -77.69 -38.49
C GLN A 466 130.35 -77.91 -39.68
N MET A 467 130.15 -77.20 -40.80
CA MET A 467 131.04 -77.31 -41.97
C MET A 467 132.46 -76.82 -41.66
N ILE A 468 132.61 -75.76 -40.87
CA ILE A 468 133.93 -75.26 -40.46
C ILE A 468 134.59 -76.17 -39.42
N GLU A 469 133.83 -76.76 -38.49
CA GLU A 469 134.34 -77.77 -37.57
C GLU A 469 134.90 -78.98 -38.33
N GLN A 470 134.18 -79.46 -39.34
CA GLN A 470 134.67 -80.51 -40.22
C GLN A 470 135.95 -80.10 -40.96
N LEU A 471 136.03 -78.88 -41.48
CA LEU A 471 137.26 -78.36 -42.10
C LEU A 471 138.43 -78.30 -41.12
N ALA A 472 138.18 -77.96 -39.85
CA ALA A 472 139.20 -77.95 -38.81
C ALA A 472 139.74 -79.36 -38.51
N GLU A 473 138.86 -80.37 -38.49
CA GLU A 473 139.21 -81.78 -38.30
C GLU A 473 140.00 -82.34 -39.50
N GLU A 474 139.55 -82.06 -40.73
CA GLU A 474 140.26 -82.45 -41.95
C GLU A 474 141.66 -81.80 -42.00
N SER A 475 141.77 -80.52 -41.62
CA SER A 475 143.05 -79.81 -41.51
C SER A 475 143.96 -80.38 -40.43
N ALA A 476 143.41 -80.84 -39.30
CA ALA A 476 144.17 -81.55 -38.27
C ALA A 476 144.74 -82.88 -38.78
N THR A 477 143.95 -83.60 -39.56
CA THR A 477 144.39 -84.83 -40.22
C THR A 477 145.55 -84.56 -41.18
N ILE A 478 145.47 -83.51 -42.00
CA ILE A 478 146.57 -83.07 -42.88
C ILE A 478 147.83 -82.72 -42.07
N GLY A 479 147.68 -82.00 -40.95
CA GLY A 479 148.80 -81.68 -40.05
C GLY A 479 149.52 -82.93 -39.50
N GLY A 480 148.76 -83.97 -39.18
CA GLY A 480 149.30 -85.28 -38.78
C GLY A 480 150.11 -85.93 -39.91
N VAL A 481 149.57 -85.95 -41.13
CA VAL A 481 150.25 -86.48 -42.31
C VAL A 481 151.56 -85.72 -42.59
N LEU A 482 151.55 -84.40 -42.51
CA LEU A 482 152.75 -83.57 -42.71
C LEU A 482 153.83 -83.85 -41.67
N THR A 483 153.45 -84.13 -40.42
CA THR A 483 154.39 -84.52 -39.36
C THR A 483 155.08 -85.85 -39.70
N VAL A 484 154.34 -86.82 -40.25
CA VAL A 484 154.91 -88.08 -40.74
C VAL A 484 155.85 -87.86 -41.92
N ILE A 485 155.45 -87.05 -42.92
CA ILE A 485 156.31 -86.75 -44.09
C ILE A 485 157.60 -86.05 -43.64
N ARG A 486 157.51 -85.10 -42.70
CA ARG A 486 158.69 -84.43 -42.12
C ARG A 486 159.60 -85.43 -41.42
N SER A 487 159.04 -86.34 -40.62
CA SER A 487 159.81 -87.40 -39.97
C SER A 487 160.52 -88.30 -40.99
N ILE A 488 159.85 -88.66 -42.10
CA ILE A 488 160.46 -89.42 -43.20
C ILE A 488 161.57 -88.60 -43.87
N ALA A 489 161.37 -87.31 -44.10
CA ALA A 489 162.38 -86.42 -44.69
C ALA A 489 163.61 -86.29 -43.78
N ASP A 490 163.42 -86.11 -42.47
CA ASP A 490 164.51 -86.05 -41.49
C ASP A 490 165.27 -87.38 -41.40
N GLN A 491 164.55 -88.52 -41.39
CA GLN A 491 165.15 -89.86 -41.48
C GLN A 491 165.94 -90.05 -42.77
N THR A 492 165.39 -89.61 -43.91
CA THR A 492 166.04 -89.70 -45.22
C THR A 492 167.30 -88.83 -45.27
N ASN A 493 167.26 -87.63 -44.69
CA ASN A 493 168.41 -86.74 -44.56
C ASN A 493 169.52 -87.37 -43.70
N LEU A 494 169.17 -88.05 -42.60
CA LEU A 494 170.13 -88.79 -41.77
C LEU A 494 170.72 -90.00 -42.50
N LEU A 495 169.89 -90.78 -43.21
CA LEU A 495 170.34 -91.92 -44.03
C LEU A 495 171.29 -91.45 -45.14
N ALA A 496 170.94 -90.36 -45.83
CA ALA A 496 171.75 -89.76 -46.88
C ALA A 496 173.08 -89.22 -46.33
N LEU A 497 173.09 -88.62 -45.15
CA LEU A 497 174.31 -88.18 -44.48
C LEU A 497 175.23 -89.37 -44.15
N ASN A 498 174.68 -90.45 -43.59
CA ASN A 498 175.44 -91.67 -43.31
C ASN A 498 176.02 -92.29 -44.60
N ALA A 499 175.22 -92.30 -45.69
CA ALA A 499 175.68 -92.77 -47.00
C ALA A 499 176.78 -91.88 -47.59
N ALA A 500 176.69 -90.55 -47.45
CA ALA A 500 177.72 -89.61 -47.90
C ALA A 500 179.03 -89.77 -47.12
N ILE A 501 178.95 -90.01 -45.80
CA ILE A 501 180.10 -90.31 -44.95
C ILE A 501 180.78 -91.61 -45.39
N GLU A 502 180.01 -92.69 -45.61
CA GLU A 502 180.57 -93.98 -46.03
C GLU A 502 181.13 -93.92 -47.47
N ALA A 503 180.50 -93.16 -48.36
CA ALA A 503 181.01 -92.90 -49.70
C ALA A 503 182.32 -92.12 -49.69
N ALA A 504 182.48 -91.12 -48.81
CA ALA A 504 183.74 -90.43 -48.59
C ALA A 504 184.83 -91.35 -48.02
N ARG A 505 184.44 -92.31 -47.16
CA ARG A 505 185.33 -93.32 -46.57
C ARG A 505 185.87 -94.32 -47.59
N ALA A 506 185.10 -94.62 -48.65
CA ALA A 506 185.48 -95.51 -49.75
C ALA A 506 186.43 -94.86 -50.80
N GLY A 507 186.78 -93.59 -50.66
CA GLY A 507 187.73 -92.89 -51.55
C GLY A 507 187.24 -92.78 -53.01
N GLU A 508 188.12 -93.00 -53.99
CA GLU A 508 187.80 -92.86 -55.43
C GLU A 508 186.67 -93.80 -55.89
N MET A 509 186.51 -94.99 -55.28
CA MET A 509 185.44 -95.94 -55.62
C MET A 509 184.06 -95.47 -55.17
N GLY A 510 183.97 -94.58 -54.18
CA GLY A 510 182.72 -94.08 -53.60
C GLY A 510 182.17 -92.81 -54.27
N ARG A 511 182.88 -92.24 -55.24
CA ARG A 511 182.62 -90.90 -55.76
C ARG A 511 181.24 -90.74 -56.42
N GLY A 512 180.77 -91.75 -57.16
CA GLY A 512 179.41 -91.75 -57.74
C GLY A 512 178.32 -91.85 -56.67
N PHE A 513 178.53 -92.67 -55.64
CA PHE A 513 177.62 -92.79 -54.50
C PHE A 513 177.56 -91.51 -53.65
N ALA A 514 178.67 -90.80 -53.49
CA ALA A 514 178.71 -89.53 -52.76
C ALA A 514 177.84 -88.45 -53.42
N VAL A 515 177.82 -88.37 -54.76
CA VAL A 515 176.98 -87.43 -55.50
C VAL A 515 175.50 -87.76 -55.33
N VAL A 516 175.12 -89.04 -55.45
CA VAL A 516 173.73 -89.47 -55.23
C VAL A 516 173.30 -89.23 -53.78
N ALA A 517 174.18 -89.51 -52.81
CA ALA A 517 173.89 -89.27 -51.40
C ALA A 517 173.67 -87.77 -51.09
N GLU A 518 174.48 -86.86 -51.66
CA GLU A 518 174.27 -85.42 -51.49
C GLU A 518 172.99 -84.92 -52.18
N GLU A 519 172.63 -85.47 -53.35
CA GLU A 519 171.37 -85.12 -54.04
C GLU A 519 170.15 -85.60 -53.24
N VAL A 520 170.19 -86.81 -52.67
CA VAL A 520 169.14 -87.32 -51.76
C VAL A 520 169.07 -86.48 -50.49
N ARG A 521 170.21 -86.05 -49.93
CA ARG A 521 170.25 -85.16 -48.76
C ARG A 521 169.60 -83.80 -49.06
N SER A 522 169.96 -83.19 -50.20
CA SER A 522 169.38 -81.95 -50.68
C SER A 522 167.86 -82.06 -50.90
N LEU A 523 167.39 -83.16 -51.52
CA LEU A 523 165.97 -83.42 -51.71
C LEU A 523 165.24 -83.58 -50.37
N ALA A 524 165.81 -84.33 -49.43
CA ALA A 524 165.25 -84.51 -48.09
C ALA A 524 165.15 -83.19 -47.32
N GLN A 525 166.16 -82.32 -47.39
CA GLN A 525 166.12 -80.97 -46.80
C GLN A 525 165.07 -80.07 -47.45
N ARG A 526 164.92 -80.12 -48.78
CA ARG A 526 163.87 -79.40 -49.51
C ARG A 526 162.47 -79.88 -49.12
N THR A 527 162.28 -81.19 -49.00
CA THR A 527 161.02 -81.79 -48.52
C THR A 527 160.72 -81.37 -47.09
N ALA A 528 161.70 -81.44 -46.17
CA ALA A 528 161.53 -80.99 -44.79
C ALA A 528 161.12 -79.51 -44.70
N ARG A 529 161.77 -78.63 -45.50
CA ARG A 529 161.42 -77.21 -45.57
C ARG A 529 160.00 -76.98 -46.11
N ALA A 530 159.65 -77.63 -47.22
CA ALA A 530 158.31 -77.53 -47.80
C ALA A 530 157.23 -78.04 -46.84
N THR A 531 157.48 -79.15 -46.13
CA THR A 531 156.53 -79.65 -45.11
C THR A 531 156.36 -78.68 -43.95
N ALA A 532 157.43 -77.98 -43.52
CA ALA A 532 157.34 -76.97 -42.47
C ALA A 532 156.54 -75.72 -42.91
N GLU A 533 156.70 -75.31 -44.17
CA GLU A 533 155.90 -74.22 -44.76
C GLU A 533 154.41 -74.60 -44.82
N ILE A 534 154.07 -75.79 -45.32
CA ILE A 534 152.69 -76.29 -45.35
C ILE A 534 152.14 -76.45 -43.92
N GLN A 535 152.93 -76.94 -42.98
CA GLN A 535 152.52 -77.08 -41.58
C GLN A 535 152.16 -75.72 -40.96
N THR A 536 152.88 -74.66 -41.30
CA THR A 536 152.56 -73.28 -40.89
C THR A 536 151.23 -72.81 -41.49
N LEU A 537 150.99 -73.08 -42.78
CA LEU A 537 149.72 -72.76 -43.45
C LEU A 537 148.54 -73.50 -42.82
N ILE A 538 148.69 -74.80 -42.54
CA ILE A 538 147.66 -75.62 -41.90
C ILE A 538 147.37 -75.14 -40.46
N ALA A 539 148.38 -74.76 -39.70
CA ALA A 539 148.19 -74.16 -38.38
C ALA A 539 147.42 -72.83 -38.44
N GLY A 540 147.68 -72.02 -39.47
CA GLY A 540 146.91 -70.82 -39.78
C GLY A 540 145.44 -71.13 -40.10
N LEU A 541 145.20 -72.15 -40.94
CA LEU A 541 143.86 -72.59 -41.32
C LEU A 541 143.06 -73.12 -40.11
N GLN A 542 143.68 -73.93 -39.25
CA GLN A 542 143.07 -74.39 -38.00
C GLN A 542 142.71 -73.24 -37.06
N THR A 543 143.58 -72.24 -36.95
CA THR A 543 143.31 -71.05 -36.12
C THR A 543 142.14 -70.24 -36.68
N ALA A 544 142.12 -70.03 -38.00
CA ALA A 544 141.03 -69.33 -38.68
C ALA A 544 139.69 -70.08 -38.56
N ALA A 545 139.71 -71.42 -38.66
CA ALA A 545 138.52 -72.25 -38.47
C ALA A 545 137.96 -72.12 -37.04
N ARG A 546 138.80 -72.22 -36.00
CA ARG A 546 138.37 -72.02 -34.60
C ARG A 546 137.81 -70.62 -34.35
N GLN A 547 138.47 -69.58 -34.88
CA GLN A 547 137.97 -68.21 -34.76
C GLN A 547 136.62 -68.03 -35.47
N SER A 548 136.43 -68.68 -36.61
CA SER A 548 135.15 -68.64 -37.34
C SER A 548 134.03 -69.33 -36.58
N VAL A 549 134.29 -70.50 -35.97
CA VAL A 549 133.30 -71.19 -35.11
C VAL A 549 132.92 -70.36 -33.89
N GLU A 550 133.88 -69.73 -33.20
CA GLU A 550 133.56 -68.85 -32.07
C GLU A 550 132.74 -67.62 -32.51
N GLY A 551 133.10 -67.01 -33.64
CA GLY A 551 132.31 -65.91 -34.23
C GLY A 551 130.88 -66.33 -34.59
N MET A 552 130.69 -67.54 -35.12
CA MET A 552 129.37 -68.11 -35.39
C MET A 552 128.59 -68.39 -34.09
N ARG A 553 129.25 -68.86 -33.03
CA ARG A 553 128.61 -69.06 -31.71
C ARG A 553 128.09 -67.75 -31.13
N THR A 554 128.88 -66.68 -31.21
CA THR A 554 128.44 -65.33 -30.81
C THR A 554 127.29 -64.81 -31.68
N GLN A 555 127.28 -65.11 -32.99
CA GLN A 555 126.16 -64.75 -33.86
C GLN A 555 124.86 -65.47 -33.47
N VAL A 556 124.92 -66.75 -33.09
CA VAL A 556 123.75 -67.50 -32.58
C VAL A 556 123.23 -66.85 -31.29
N GLU A 557 124.10 -66.53 -30.33
CA GLU A 557 123.71 -65.87 -29.07
C GLU A 557 123.02 -64.50 -29.31
N HIS A 558 123.56 -63.71 -30.24
CA HIS A 558 122.94 -62.43 -30.64
C HIS A 558 121.59 -62.62 -31.33
N ALA A 559 121.46 -63.63 -32.20
CA ALA A 559 120.20 -63.94 -32.86
C ALA A 559 119.13 -64.41 -31.86
N GLU A 560 119.47 -65.27 -30.90
CA GLU A 560 118.58 -65.70 -29.82
C GLU A 560 118.14 -64.53 -28.94
N THR A 561 119.07 -63.64 -28.58
CA THR A 561 118.75 -62.44 -27.80
C THR A 561 117.78 -61.52 -28.55
N THR A 562 117.99 -61.35 -29.86
CA THR A 562 117.11 -60.54 -30.71
C THR A 562 115.75 -61.21 -30.89
N ALA A 563 115.68 -62.53 -31.00
CA ALA A 563 114.43 -63.29 -31.04
C ALA A 563 113.62 -63.10 -29.75
N ASN A 564 114.26 -63.19 -28.58
CA ASN A 564 113.61 -62.95 -27.29
C ASN A 564 113.06 -61.51 -27.18
N GLN A 565 113.80 -60.51 -27.66
CA GLN A 565 113.33 -59.13 -27.71
C GLN A 565 112.16 -58.94 -28.66
N ALA A 566 112.19 -59.56 -29.84
CA ALA A 566 111.10 -59.54 -30.81
C ALA A 566 109.82 -60.19 -30.23
N GLN A 567 109.95 -61.31 -29.51
CA GLN A 567 108.83 -61.98 -28.86
C GLN A 567 108.24 -61.13 -27.70
N ALA A 568 109.09 -60.44 -26.94
CA ALA A 568 108.63 -59.49 -25.93
C ALA A 568 107.89 -58.30 -26.56
N ALA A 569 108.35 -57.81 -27.72
CA ALA A 569 107.67 -56.76 -28.48
C ALA A 569 106.30 -57.23 -29.00
N ASP A 570 106.21 -58.47 -29.51
CA ASP A 570 104.94 -59.07 -29.94
C ASP A 570 103.91 -59.13 -28.81
N GLY A 571 104.32 -59.60 -27.63
CA GLY A 571 103.46 -59.62 -26.43
C GLY A 571 103.05 -58.22 -25.92
N ALA A 572 103.88 -57.19 -26.15
CA ALA A 572 103.51 -55.81 -25.86
C ALA A 572 102.49 -55.27 -26.87
N LEU A 573 102.62 -55.60 -28.15
CA LEU A 573 101.65 -55.24 -29.19
C LEU A 573 100.28 -55.89 -28.93
N ASP A 574 100.24 -57.15 -28.46
CA ASP A 574 98.98 -57.82 -28.13
C ASP A 574 98.19 -57.08 -27.03
N LYS A 575 98.89 -56.58 -26.01
CA LYS A 575 98.29 -55.71 -24.97
C LYS A 575 97.78 -54.40 -25.55
N ILE A 576 98.49 -53.82 -26.52
CA ILE A 576 98.06 -52.60 -27.22
C ILE A 576 96.79 -52.87 -28.03
N VAL A 577 96.68 -54.00 -28.73
CA VAL A 577 95.44 -54.40 -29.43
C VAL A 577 94.26 -54.46 -28.47
N GLY A 578 94.42 -55.12 -27.31
CA GLY A 578 93.36 -55.18 -26.30
C GLY A 578 92.94 -53.80 -25.77
N ALA A 579 93.90 -52.89 -25.56
CA ALA A 579 93.63 -51.51 -25.15
C ALA A 579 92.87 -50.73 -26.25
N ILE A 580 93.28 -50.86 -27.51
CA ILE A 580 92.61 -50.24 -28.66
C ILE A 580 91.16 -50.73 -28.79
N GLN A 581 90.93 -52.03 -28.64
CA GLN A 581 89.59 -52.61 -28.67
C GLN A 581 88.70 -51.99 -27.58
N THR A 582 89.24 -51.85 -26.36
CA THR A 582 88.53 -51.23 -25.23
C THR A 582 88.20 -49.76 -25.50
N ILE A 583 89.10 -49.01 -26.15
CA ILE A 583 88.86 -47.62 -26.54
C ILE A 583 87.74 -47.55 -27.60
N SER A 584 87.78 -48.42 -28.61
CA SER A 584 86.75 -48.51 -29.64
C SER A 584 85.37 -48.81 -29.04
N ASP A 585 85.26 -49.79 -28.16
CA ASP A 585 84.00 -50.15 -27.50
C ASP A 585 83.47 -49.01 -26.62
N THR A 586 84.37 -48.27 -25.97
CA THR A 586 84.01 -47.12 -25.15
C THR A 586 83.52 -45.96 -26.00
N ALA A 587 84.15 -45.71 -27.15
CA ALA A 587 83.72 -44.70 -28.10
C ALA A 587 82.30 -45.00 -28.64
N VAL A 588 82.01 -46.24 -29.00
CA VAL A 588 80.64 -46.66 -29.42
C VAL A 588 79.62 -46.40 -28.31
N ARG A 589 79.94 -46.79 -27.07
CA ARG A 589 79.05 -46.56 -25.92
C ARG A 589 78.84 -45.07 -25.61
N ILE A 590 79.87 -44.22 -25.79
CA ILE A 590 79.72 -42.77 -25.67
C ILE A 590 78.72 -42.28 -26.72
N ALA A 591 78.87 -42.68 -27.98
CA ALA A 591 77.94 -42.29 -29.04
C ALA A 591 76.48 -42.69 -28.74
N ASP A 592 76.24 -43.91 -28.24
CA ASP A 592 74.91 -44.37 -27.82
C ASP A 592 74.31 -43.53 -26.68
N VAL A 593 75.10 -43.26 -25.63
CA VAL A 593 74.66 -42.43 -24.50
C VAL A 593 74.38 -41.00 -24.95
N THR A 594 75.22 -40.45 -25.83
CA THR A 594 75.03 -39.12 -26.40
C THR A 594 73.77 -39.04 -27.26
N ALA A 595 73.43 -40.09 -28.01
CA ALA A 595 72.16 -40.17 -28.74
C ALA A 595 70.94 -40.17 -27.78
N GLN A 596 71.02 -40.88 -26.65
CA GLN A 596 69.98 -40.84 -25.62
C GLN A 596 69.86 -39.45 -24.97
N GLN A 597 70.99 -38.80 -24.68
CA GLN A 597 71.02 -37.43 -24.16
C GLN A 597 70.36 -36.43 -25.12
N SER A 598 70.57 -36.58 -26.43
CA SER A 598 69.90 -35.74 -27.44
C SER A 598 68.36 -35.84 -27.34
N GLY A 599 67.83 -37.06 -27.15
CA GLY A 599 66.40 -37.26 -26.94
C GLY A 599 65.89 -36.57 -25.67
N ALA A 600 66.61 -36.70 -24.56
CA ALA A 600 66.26 -36.05 -23.29
C ALA A 600 66.29 -34.51 -23.40
N VAL A 601 67.29 -33.94 -24.09
CA VAL A 601 67.38 -32.49 -24.34
C VAL A 601 66.19 -32.00 -25.18
N SER A 602 65.79 -32.75 -26.22
CA SER A 602 64.59 -32.41 -27.00
C SER A 602 63.33 -32.43 -26.13
N GLU A 603 63.18 -33.42 -25.26
CA GLU A 603 62.03 -33.48 -24.35
C GLU A 603 62.02 -32.31 -23.35
N ILE A 604 63.16 -31.95 -22.78
CA ILE A 604 63.29 -30.79 -21.88
C ILE A 604 62.95 -29.50 -22.64
N ARG A 605 63.37 -29.36 -23.89
CA ARG A 605 63.03 -28.21 -24.74
C ARG A 605 61.52 -28.08 -24.94
N ASP A 606 60.83 -29.19 -25.22
CA ASP A 606 59.37 -29.19 -25.41
C ASP A 606 58.62 -28.88 -24.10
N HIS A 607 59.18 -29.28 -22.95
CA HIS A 607 58.65 -28.90 -21.63
C HIS A 607 58.87 -27.41 -21.34
N SER A 608 60.06 -26.89 -21.66
CA SER A 608 60.40 -25.47 -21.53
C SER A 608 59.47 -24.60 -22.39
N GLU A 609 59.22 -24.97 -23.64
CA GLU A 609 58.27 -24.25 -24.51
C GLU A 609 56.84 -24.24 -23.94
N ARG A 610 56.36 -25.37 -23.40
CA ARG A 610 55.06 -25.42 -22.72
C ARG A 610 55.01 -24.52 -21.48
N ILE A 611 56.07 -24.48 -20.67
CA ILE A 611 56.15 -23.59 -19.50
C ILE A 611 56.10 -22.13 -19.94
N HIS A 612 56.81 -21.77 -21.00
CA HIS A 612 56.79 -20.42 -21.57
C HIS A 612 55.37 -20.02 -22.02
N GLN A 613 54.68 -20.92 -22.74
CA GLN A 613 53.29 -20.69 -23.15
C GLN A 613 52.33 -20.54 -21.96
N LEU A 614 52.45 -21.40 -20.94
CA LEU A 614 51.70 -21.25 -19.69
C LEU A 614 51.98 -19.92 -18.99
N GLY A 615 53.22 -19.45 -19.01
CA GLY A 615 53.60 -18.13 -18.50
C GLY A 615 52.84 -17.00 -19.21
N GLY A 616 52.75 -17.06 -20.54
CA GLY A 616 51.96 -16.12 -21.35
C GLY A 616 50.46 -16.15 -21.01
N ASP A 617 49.87 -17.34 -20.90
CA ASP A 617 48.47 -17.50 -20.50
C ASP A 617 48.20 -16.97 -19.09
N ASN A 618 49.13 -17.18 -18.16
CA ASN A 618 49.06 -16.66 -16.80
C ASN A 618 49.07 -15.13 -16.80
N LEU A 619 49.96 -14.49 -17.57
CA LEU A 619 49.99 -13.01 -17.69
C LEU A 619 48.63 -12.46 -18.15
N LEU A 620 47.97 -13.15 -19.07
CA LEU A 620 46.65 -12.76 -19.57
C LEU A 620 45.56 -12.91 -18.50
N ARG A 621 45.56 -14.03 -17.76
CA ARG A 621 44.63 -14.27 -16.63
C ARG A 621 44.85 -13.29 -15.48
N ILE A 622 46.10 -12.97 -15.17
CA ILE A 622 46.46 -11.96 -14.16
C ILE A 622 45.92 -10.58 -14.56
N GLY A 623 46.02 -10.22 -15.85
CA GLY A 623 45.42 -9.01 -16.39
C GLY A 623 43.90 -8.94 -16.15
N GLN A 624 43.19 -10.04 -16.42
CA GLN A 624 41.74 -10.15 -16.16
C GLN A 624 41.41 -10.08 -14.65
N GLY A 625 42.20 -10.73 -13.80
CA GLY A 625 42.04 -10.68 -12.34
C GLY A 625 42.23 -9.27 -11.78
N ARG A 626 43.20 -8.53 -12.32
CA ARG A 626 43.41 -7.12 -11.97
C ARG A 626 42.20 -6.25 -12.33
N GLU A 627 41.67 -6.41 -13.55
CA GLU A 627 40.48 -5.67 -13.99
C GLU A 627 39.26 -5.95 -13.10
N GLN A 628 39.02 -7.22 -12.76
CA GLN A 628 37.94 -7.60 -11.84
C GLN A 628 38.15 -7.04 -10.43
N GLY A 629 39.39 -7.04 -9.93
CA GLY A 629 39.75 -6.42 -8.66
C GLY A 629 39.47 -4.92 -8.63
N GLU A 630 39.79 -4.20 -9.71
CA GLU A 630 39.45 -2.78 -9.84
C GLU A 630 37.94 -2.54 -9.86
N GLN A 631 37.18 -3.39 -10.57
CA GLN A 631 35.71 -3.30 -10.58
C GLN A 631 35.11 -3.51 -9.18
N LEU A 632 35.62 -4.49 -8.42
CA LEU A 632 35.19 -4.73 -7.03
C LEU A 632 35.57 -3.58 -6.10
N LEU A 633 36.75 -2.98 -6.28
CA LEU A 633 37.17 -1.81 -5.52
C LEU A 633 36.22 -0.63 -5.76
N VAL A 634 35.85 -0.38 -7.03
CA VAL A 634 34.88 0.67 -7.40
C VAL A 634 33.49 0.36 -6.82
N LEU A 635 33.04 -0.89 -6.89
CA LEU A 635 31.73 -1.30 -6.35
C LEU A 635 31.69 -1.17 -4.82
N GLY A 636 32.74 -1.63 -4.14
CA GLY A 636 32.91 -1.47 -2.69
C GLY A 636 32.95 0.00 -2.28
N GLY A 637 33.64 0.85 -3.05
CA GLY A 637 33.63 2.29 -2.86
C GLY A 637 32.24 2.91 -3.02
N ARG A 638 31.49 2.55 -4.07
CA ARG A 638 30.11 3.02 -4.28
C ARG A 638 29.17 2.58 -3.17
N LEU A 639 29.27 1.32 -2.72
CA LEU A 639 28.51 0.80 -1.58
C LEU A 639 28.86 1.57 -0.30
N HIS A 640 30.14 1.80 -0.04
CA HIS A 640 30.59 2.56 1.12
C HIS A 640 30.03 4.00 1.10
N THR A 641 30.08 4.70 -0.03
CA THR A 641 29.51 6.05 -0.18
C THR A 641 27.98 6.04 -0.03
N ALA A 642 27.28 5.08 -0.62
CA ALA A 642 25.83 4.97 -0.50
C ALA A 642 25.39 4.72 0.96
N VAL A 643 26.17 3.92 1.70
CA VAL A 643 25.93 3.61 3.11
C VAL A 643 26.27 4.79 4.02
N GLN A 644 27.30 5.59 3.68
CA GLN A 644 27.62 6.84 4.39
C GLN A 644 26.53 7.92 4.28
N ALA A 645 25.67 7.86 3.27
CA ALA A 645 24.53 8.77 3.15
C ALA A 645 23.48 8.53 4.25
N PHE A 646 23.42 7.32 4.81
CA PHE A 646 22.57 7.01 5.95
C PHE A 646 23.21 7.50 7.25
N ARG A 647 22.44 8.26 8.02
CA ARG A 647 22.86 8.80 9.31
C ARG A 647 22.34 7.86 10.39
N VAL A 648 23.24 7.08 10.97
CA VAL A 648 22.90 5.97 11.87
C VAL A 648 23.15 6.34 13.32
#